data_AF-A0A0A0HXQ4-F1
#
_entry.id   AF-A0A0A0HXQ4-F1
#
_cell.length_a   1.000
_cell.length_b   1.000
_cell.length_c   1.000
_cell.angle_alpha   90.00
_cell.angle_beta   90.00
_cell.angle_gamma   90.00
#
_symmetry.space_group_name_H-M   'P 1'
#
loop_
_entity.id
_entity.type
_entity.pdbx_description
1 polymer ?
#
loop_
_entity_poly.entity_id
_entity_poly.type
_entity_poly.pdbx_seq_one_letter_code
_entity_poly.pdbx_strand_id
1 'polypeptide(L)'
;MLDERHPDLPTSQNDDNTYILGRICPHNVVILCLPSGIYGTTAATALVTQMRSSFGAIRFGLMVGIGGGVPCKGFDIRLGDIVYDYGKTVQDGRFERLGLLNKPPPVLLTAVARLQAAHKLRPSQIPTILSEIADSNPFLSHILEHPGENVADLLFESDYEHCEALNICHDCDSSRLVKRIPRDGQSPVIHYGLIASGNQVMKHGRTRDKLAQELGVLCFEMEAAGLMDVIPCLVIRGICDYSDFHKNKKWQEYAAAIAAAYARELLSVVHAVQVMYEPTVGSSNDIYHYKNKGLRDMKWSQSLTGTNFTIGSSTDCRITITIKFIEGFCHKRLLGTTVWFLDHPDFQEWSTGNTVSSLWWSGKIGSDKTVIATSVIENMKYRSSGPRSTIVFFYCENGHQESLQASYIVSSFIKQLCEHLRSMSQPLPKNIVQDINSIFVHLFQYAHDTTYILDGFDALDETNCVRILKLLRSLFSDSSMRHGSKCMLLSREQIPGFTNISTLIPGIRQISTSSNVMQDIQTYIETTIADKTMFRKLTDDPTLIDGIKEVLLKESSGMFLWVYLQLEILWETCFTDAQIRLALKQLPKDLKETYHRCAERIITQVDIALRVLKWVSFATRPLSVEELREAVAFSPSDTSWDPEKLPQRDFIAGCCANLVVVDPIDGRKAIEGVLAKGYPVTAKLGEVECGEYCVAYLSFSDFALQLDKCKNGTVKVTVPSPASFIDEVLGSSFIKPFLRAPRLQKPSVSLSIPKTHPVTAADRTKYKFLDYAIANWAIQTKHMTH
;
A
#
# COMPACT_ATOMS: atom_id res chain seq x y z
N MET A 1 5.94 3.38 -33.41
CA MET A 1 5.25 3.07 -32.13
C MET A 1 4.61 4.30 -31.50
N LEU A 2 5.18 5.51 -31.61
CA LEU A 2 4.48 6.75 -31.23
C LEU A 2 3.28 7.01 -32.15
N ASP A 3 2.16 7.44 -31.58
CA ASP A 3 1.02 7.94 -32.34
C ASP A 3 1.26 9.39 -32.80
N GLU A 4 1.99 10.16 -31.98
CA GLU A 4 2.38 11.54 -32.27
C GLU A 4 3.78 11.84 -31.73
N ARG A 5 4.60 12.55 -32.51
CA ARG A 5 5.90 13.07 -32.07
C ARG A 5 5.76 14.53 -31.66
N HIS A 6 6.18 14.86 -30.45
CA HIS A 6 6.21 16.25 -29.96
C HIS A 6 7.54 16.93 -30.35
N PRO A 7 7.58 18.27 -30.41
CA PRO A 7 8.83 19.01 -30.62
C PRO A 7 9.84 18.78 -29.50
N ASP A 8 11.13 18.84 -29.84
CA ASP A 8 12.21 18.72 -28.87
C ASP A 8 12.19 19.93 -27.91
N LEU A 9 12.39 19.68 -26.61
CA LEU A 9 12.43 20.74 -25.58
C LEU A 9 13.87 21.28 -25.41
N PRO A 10 14.04 22.54 -24.96
CA PRO A 10 15.36 23.08 -24.64
C PRO A 10 16.05 22.23 -23.56
N THR A 11 17.30 21.87 -23.78
CA THR A 11 18.10 21.11 -22.81
C THR A 11 18.29 21.91 -21.53
N SER A 12 18.06 21.27 -20.39
CA SER A 12 18.38 21.83 -19.07
C SER A 12 19.91 21.97 -18.95
N GLN A 13 20.40 23.02 -18.28
CA GLN A 13 21.84 23.25 -18.08
C GLN A 13 22.57 22.09 -17.37
N ASN A 14 21.84 21.17 -16.73
CA ASN A 14 22.38 20.03 -15.97
C ASN A 14 21.96 18.66 -16.54
N ASP A 15 21.44 18.61 -17.78
CA ASP A 15 20.99 17.37 -18.42
C ASP A 15 21.53 17.28 -19.86
N ASP A 16 22.50 16.41 -20.06
CA ASP A 16 23.15 16.17 -21.36
C ASP A 16 22.47 15.05 -22.16
N ASN A 17 21.33 14.51 -21.69
CA ASN A 17 20.63 13.43 -22.37
C ASN A 17 19.88 13.91 -23.61
N THR A 18 19.72 12.97 -24.55
CA THR A 18 18.84 13.14 -25.70
C THR A 18 17.53 12.39 -25.48
N TYR A 19 16.41 13.09 -25.65
CA TYR A 19 15.07 12.55 -25.48
C TYR A 19 14.28 12.60 -26.79
N ILE A 20 13.43 11.61 -27.00
CA ILE A 20 12.36 11.68 -27.98
C ILE A 20 11.05 11.85 -27.22
N LEU A 21 10.32 12.92 -27.55
CA LEU A 21 9.05 13.27 -26.90
C LEU A 21 7.88 12.90 -27.81
N GLY A 22 6.80 12.38 -27.23
CA GLY A 22 5.62 12.06 -28.01
C GLY A 22 4.46 11.56 -27.19
N ARG A 23 3.54 10.90 -27.86
CA ARG A 23 2.33 10.31 -27.29
C ARG A 23 2.12 8.88 -27.80
N ILE A 24 1.72 8.00 -26.88
CA ILE A 24 1.22 6.65 -27.18
C ILE A 24 -0.13 6.51 -26.47
N CYS A 25 -1.18 6.24 -27.24
CA CYS A 25 -2.55 6.18 -26.78
C CYS A 25 -2.88 7.48 -25.99
N PRO A 26 -3.50 7.49 -24.79
CA PRO A 26 -3.74 8.74 -24.07
C PRO A 26 -2.53 9.24 -23.26
N HIS A 27 -1.34 8.64 -23.39
CA HIS A 27 -0.19 8.90 -22.50
C HIS A 27 0.90 9.72 -23.20
N ASN A 28 1.34 10.79 -22.56
CA ASN A 28 2.57 11.49 -22.94
C ASN A 28 3.79 10.66 -22.55
N VAL A 29 4.70 10.42 -23.49
CA VAL A 29 5.87 9.57 -23.29
C VAL A 29 7.16 10.34 -23.56
N VAL A 30 8.17 10.04 -22.75
CA VAL A 30 9.55 10.51 -22.91
C VAL A 30 10.41 9.27 -23.11
N ILE A 31 11.08 9.17 -24.25
CA ILE A 31 11.97 8.06 -24.58
C ILE A 31 13.41 8.55 -24.40
N LEU A 32 14.16 7.89 -23.52
CA LEU A 32 15.59 8.14 -23.31
C LEU A 32 16.41 7.34 -24.32
N CYS A 33 17.36 7.98 -24.97
CA CYS A 33 18.35 7.31 -25.82
C CYS A 33 19.64 7.09 -25.05
N LEU A 34 20.07 5.82 -24.88
CA LEU A 34 21.39 5.52 -24.31
C LEU A 34 22.51 5.91 -25.28
N PRO A 35 23.65 6.44 -24.80
CA PRO A 35 24.82 6.67 -25.64
C PRO A 35 25.27 5.38 -26.34
N SER A 36 25.56 5.47 -27.63
CA SER A 36 25.99 4.32 -28.41
C SER A 36 27.26 3.68 -27.81
N GLY A 37 27.20 2.37 -27.53
CA GLY A 37 28.32 1.60 -27.00
C GLY A 37 28.50 1.63 -25.48
N ILE A 38 27.65 2.34 -24.74
CA ILE A 38 27.63 2.33 -23.27
C ILE A 38 26.47 1.45 -22.79
N TYR A 39 26.79 0.40 -22.04
CA TYR A 39 25.83 -0.58 -21.52
C TYR A 39 26.03 -0.83 -20.02
N GLY A 40 25.04 -1.45 -19.39
CA GLY A 40 25.09 -1.87 -18.00
C GLY A 40 24.27 -0.99 -17.04
N THR A 41 24.01 -1.54 -15.86
CA THR A 41 23.11 -0.96 -14.85
C THR A 41 23.52 0.47 -14.45
N THR A 42 24.80 0.70 -14.14
CA THR A 42 25.31 2.02 -13.68
C THR A 42 25.09 3.14 -14.69
N ALA A 43 25.31 2.87 -15.98
CA ALA A 43 25.11 3.85 -17.04
C ALA A 43 23.63 4.20 -17.18
N ALA A 44 22.76 3.18 -17.17
CA ALA A 44 21.33 3.39 -17.26
C ALA A 44 20.76 4.14 -16.03
N THR A 45 21.23 3.83 -14.82
CA THR A 45 20.87 4.55 -13.57
C THR A 45 21.16 6.05 -13.67
N ALA A 46 22.36 6.43 -14.15
CA ALA A 46 22.78 7.82 -14.23
C ALA A 46 21.88 8.66 -15.17
N LEU A 47 21.59 8.12 -16.35
CA LEU A 47 20.79 8.81 -17.37
C LEU A 47 19.32 8.90 -16.94
N VAL A 48 18.77 7.85 -16.35
CA VAL A 48 17.40 7.84 -15.83
C VAL A 48 17.24 8.78 -14.62
N THR A 49 18.29 8.97 -13.81
CA THR A 49 18.29 9.94 -12.71
C THR A 49 18.18 11.38 -13.24
N GLN A 50 18.89 11.70 -14.32
CA GLN A 50 18.80 13.01 -14.98
C GLN A 50 17.44 13.21 -15.67
N MET A 51 16.92 12.19 -16.36
CA MET A 51 15.57 12.17 -16.93
C MET A 51 14.49 12.48 -15.90
N ARG A 52 14.55 11.81 -14.75
CA ARG A 52 13.65 12.07 -13.61
C ARG A 52 13.74 13.53 -13.14
N SER A 53 14.94 14.11 -13.12
CA SER A 53 15.14 15.51 -12.73
C SER A 53 14.54 16.48 -13.75
N SER A 54 14.68 16.19 -15.04
CA SER A 54 14.19 17.05 -16.13
C SER A 54 12.68 16.94 -16.34
N PHE A 55 12.09 15.77 -16.05
CA PHE A 55 10.67 15.49 -16.24
C PHE A 55 9.98 15.11 -14.93
N GLY A 56 9.66 16.13 -14.12
CA GLY A 56 8.98 15.98 -12.83
C GLY A 56 7.52 15.50 -12.88
N ALA A 57 7.00 15.11 -14.05
CA ALA A 57 5.66 14.53 -14.21
C ALA A 57 5.69 13.02 -14.48
N ILE A 58 6.87 12.40 -14.62
CA ILE A 58 7.00 10.95 -14.84
C ILE A 58 6.45 10.19 -13.62
N ARG A 59 5.65 9.16 -13.90
CA ARG A 59 4.92 8.34 -12.92
C ARG A 59 5.44 6.91 -12.82
N PHE A 60 5.74 6.31 -13.96
CA PHE A 60 6.34 4.98 -14.06
C PHE A 60 7.24 4.90 -15.29
N GLY A 61 8.10 3.88 -15.33
CA GLY A 61 8.93 3.55 -16.47
C GLY A 61 8.46 2.28 -17.16
N LEU A 62 8.68 2.18 -18.47
CA LEU A 62 8.73 0.90 -19.17
C LEU A 62 10.14 0.72 -19.68
N MET A 63 10.75 -0.40 -19.33
CA MET A 63 12.05 -0.75 -19.84
C MET A 63 11.89 -1.76 -20.96
N VAL A 64 11.95 -1.25 -22.18
CA VAL A 64 11.68 -2.03 -23.39
C VAL A 64 12.99 -2.28 -24.10
N GLY A 65 13.27 -3.54 -24.42
CA GLY A 65 14.47 -3.89 -25.18
C GLY A 65 14.55 -5.37 -25.50
N ILE A 66 15.75 -5.84 -25.79
CA ILE A 66 16.03 -7.25 -26.10
C ILE A 66 16.64 -7.96 -24.89
N GLY A 67 16.45 -9.27 -24.83
CA GLY A 67 17.06 -10.14 -23.82
C GLY A 67 17.34 -11.53 -24.39
N GLY A 68 18.14 -12.30 -23.66
CA GLY A 68 18.42 -13.69 -24.00
C GLY A 68 17.47 -14.63 -23.28
N GLY A 69 16.76 -15.48 -24.01
CA GLY A 69 15.75 -16.39 -23.47
C GLY A 69 16.34 -17.63 -22.81
N VAL A 70 15.55 -18.25 -21.92
CA VAL A 70 15.93 -19.46 -21.20
C VAL A 70 14.89 -20.56 -21.44
N PRO A 71 15.07 -21.41 -22.46
CA PRO A 71 14.16 -22.51 -22.73
C PRO A 71 14.23 -23.56 -21.62
N CYS A 72 13.08 -23.99 -21.07
CA CYS A 72 13.02 -25.04 -20.07
C CYS A 72 11.78 -25.92 -20.24
N LYS A 73 11.69 -27.05 -19.52
CA LYS A 73 10.60 -28.03 -19.68
C LYS A 73 9.19 -27.46 -19.44
N GLY A 74 9.07 -26.38 -18.65
CA GLY A 74 7.80 -25.70 -18.38
C GLY A 74 7.50 -24.51 -19.29
N PHE A 75 8.51 -23.96 -19.96
CA PHE A 75 8.43 -22.77 -20.81
C PHE A 75 9.31 -22.97 -22.06
N ASP A 76 8.68 -23.33 -23.18
CA ASP A 76 9.36 -23.36 -24.47
C ASP A 76 9.54 -21.92 -24.97
N ILE A 77 10.63 -21.26 -24.61
CA ILE A 77 10.92 -19.89 -25.03
C ILE A 77 11.61 -19.89 -26.41
N ARG A 78 11.12 -19.07 -27.33
CA ARG A 78 11.61 -18.97 -28.71
C ARG A 78 12.12 -17.58 -29.08
N LEU A 79 12.98 -17.52 -30.09
CA LEU A 79 13.38 -16.24 -30.66
C LEU A 79 12.14 -15.52 -31.20
N GLY A 80 12.04 -14.22 -30.92
CA GLY A 80 10.85 -13.43 -31.23
C GLY A 80 9.72 -13.50 -30.19
N ASP A 81 9.83 -14.36 -29.16
CA ASP A 81 8.91 -14.32 -28.02
C ASP A 81 9.16 -13.10 -27.12
N ILE A 82 8.23 -12.85 -26.20
CA ILE A 82 8.34 -11.80 -25.19
C ILE A 82 8.44 -12.42 -23.80
N VAL A 83 9.33 -11.90 -22.97
CA VAL A 83 9.37 -12.16 -21.54
C VAL A 83 9.24 -10.82 -20.81
N TYR A 84 8.40 -10.77 -19.78
CA TYR A 84 8.40 -9.64 -18.85
C TYR A 84 8.29 -10.11 -17.41
N ASP A 85 8.81 -9.28 -16.49
CA ASP A 85 8.90 -9.58 -15.06
C ASP A 85 7.78 -8.90 -14.26
N TYR A 86 7.13 -9.64 -13.35
CA TYR A 86 6.10 -9.14 -12.44
C TYR A 86 6.50 -9.20 -10.95
N GLY A 87 7.79 -9.40 -10.63
CA GLY A 87 8.38 -9.17 -9.31
C GLY A 87 8.21 -10.31 -8.30
N LYS A 88 8.50 -11.57 -8.69
CA LYS A 88 8.50 -12.71 -7.76
C LYS A 88 9.73 -12.70 -6.84
N THR A 89 9.51 -12.77 -5.52
CA THR A 89 10.59 -13.06 -4.55
C THR A 89 10.86 -14.56 -4.50
N VAL A 90 12.08 -14.97 -4.81
CA VAL A 90 12.56 -16.36 -4.68
C VAL A 90 13.14 -16.59 -3.27
N GLN A 91 12.85 -17.76 -2.67
CA GLN A 91 13.42 -18.23 -1.40
C GLN A 91 14.90 -18.64 -1.58
N ASP A 92 15.66 -18.56 -0.48
CA ASP A 92 17.13 -18.67 -0.36
C ASP A 92 17.91 -19.69 -1.20
N GLY A 93 19.15 -19.31 -1.57
CA GLY A 93 20.24 -20.27 -1.84
C GLY A 93 21.43 -19.81 -2.71
N ARG A 94 22.37 -19.06 -2.14
CA ARG A 94 23.78 -18.87 -2.60
C ARG A 94 24.06 -18.36 -4.03
N PHE A 95 23.72 -17.11 -4.26
CA PHE A 95 24.59 -16.08 -4.85
C PHE A 95 24.20 -14.75 -4.15
N GLU A 96 25.12 -13.81 -3.94
CA GLU A 96 24.83 -12.56 -3.22
C GLU A 96 23.69 -11.79 -3.89
N ARG A 97 22.50 -11.86 -3.29
CA ARG A 97 21.32 -11.09 -3.63
C ARG A 97 21.58 -9.62 -3.30
N LEU A 98 22.06 -8.84 -4.28
CA LEU A 98 22.44 -7.43 -4.07
C LEU A 98 21.27 -6.43 -3.96
N GLY A 99 20.00 -6.85 -3.96
CA GLY A 99 18.91 -5.91 -3.69
C GLY A 99 17.49 -6.50 -3.68
N LEU A 100 16.59 -5.84 -2.94
CA LEU A 100 15.16 -5.82 -3.25
C LEU A 100 14.98 -4.78 -4.36
N LEU A 101 14.72 -5.20 -5.60
CA LEU A 101 14.37 -4.28 -6.67
C LEU A 101 12.94 -3.76 -6.45
N ASN A 102 12.68 -2.49 -6.76
CA ASN A 102 11.34 -1.93 -6.69
C ASN A 102 10.39 -2.70 -7.62
N LYS A 103 9.21 -3.04 -7.11
CA LYS A 103 8.19 -3.74 -7.90
C LYS A 103 7.60 -2.80 -8.97
N PRO A 104 7.18 -3.33 -10.13
CA PRO A 104 6.40 -2.55 -11.08
C PRO A 104 5.15 -1.96 -10.40
N PRO A 105 4.76 -0.72 -10.75
CA PRO A 105 3.55 -0.09 -10.24
C PRO A 105 2.30 -0.95 -10.35
N PRO A 106 1.37 -0.89 -9.38
CA PRO A 106 0.11 -1.63 -9.41
C PRO A 106 -0.71 -1.38 -10.69
N VAL A 107 -0.64 -0.17 -11.26
CA VAL A 107 -1.29 0.17 -12.53
C VAL A 107 -0.77 -0.69 -13.70
N LEU A 108 0.54 -0.95 -13.75
CA LEU A 108 1.13 -1.81 -14.77
C LEU A 108 0.83 -3.28 -14.52
N LEU A 109 0.82 -3.73 -13.26
CA LEU A 109 0.47 -5.11 -12.89
C LEU A 109 -1.00 -5.43 -13.22
N THR A 110 -1.91 -4.48 -13.00
CA THR A 110 -3.34 -4.62 -13.32
C THR A 110 -3.56 -4.64 -14.83
N ALA A 111 -2.87 -3.77 -15.57
CA ALA A 111 -2.91 -3.78 -17.04
C ALA A 111 -2.38 -5.10 -17.63
N VAL A 112 -1.30 -5.62 -17.04
CA VAL A 112 -0.76 -6.95 -17.34
C VAL A 112 -1.80 -8.05 -17.11
N ALA A 113 -2.45 -8.08 -15.93
CA ALA A 113 -3.45 -9.10 -15.61
C ALA A 113 -4.64 -9.05 -16.56
N ARG A 114 -5.05 -7.85 -16.99
CA ARG A 114 -6.08 -7.64 -18.00
C ARG A 114 -5.67 -8.19 -19.37
N LEU A 115 -4.44 -7.92 -19.84
CA LEU A 115 -3.95 -8.47 -21.11
C LEU A 115 -3.84 -9.99 -21.05
N GLN A 116 -3.34 -10.55 -19.95
CA GLN A 116 -3.30 -12.00 -19.72
C GLN A 116 -4.69 -12.64 -19.87
N ALA A 117 -5.72 -12.03 -19.28
CA ALA A 117 -7.09 -12.51 -19.42
C ALA A 117 -7.61 -12.37 -20.86
N ALA A 118 -7.31 -11.26 -21.54
CA ALA A 118 -7.71 -11.03 -22.92
C ALA A 118 -7.06 -12.02 -23.90
N HIS A 119 -5.76 -12.30 -23.73
CA HIS A 119 -4.98 -13.20 -24.58
C HIS A 119 -5.40 -14.67 -24.47
N LYS A 120 -6.12 -15.05 -23.41
CA LYS A 120 -6.79 -16.36 -23.30
C LYS A 120 -8.02 -16.49 -24.19
N LEU A 121 -8.66 -15.36 -24.54
CA LEU A 121 -9.90 -15.33 -25.30
C LEU A 121 -9.68 -14.92 -26.77
N ARG A 122 -8.63 -14.15 -27.05
CA ARG A 122 -8.34 -13.55 -28.36
C ARG A 122 -6.82 -13.51 -28.58
N PRO A 123 -6.33 -13.56 -29.82
CA PRO A 123 -4.90 -13.37 -30.09
C PRO A 123 -4.43 -11.97 -29.68
N SER A 124 -3.13 -11.84 -29.38
CA SER A 124 -2.49 -10.54 -29.10
C SER A 124 -2.59 -9.60 -30.30
N GLN A 125 -2.64 -8.29 -30.05
CA GLN A 125 -2.63 -7.26 -31.07
C GLN A 125 -1.24 -6.96 -31.65
N ILE A 126 -0.17 -7.57 -31.12
CA ILE A 126 1.20 -7.34 -31.60
C ILE A 126 1.34 -7.50 -33.13
N PRO A 127 0.86 -8.59 -33.77
CA PRO A 127 0.99 -8.73 -35.22
C PRO A 127 0.26 -7.62 -35.98
N THR A 128 -0.93 -7.21 -35.52
CA THR A 128 -1.70 -6.11 -36.11
C THR A 128 -0.95 -4.79 -35.98
N ILE A 129 -0.42 -4.48 -34.78
CA ILE A 129 0.36 -3.27 -34.51
C ILE A 129 1.58 -3.20 -35.42
N LEU A 130 2.29 -4.31 -35.63
CA LEU A 130 3.46 -4.36 -36.51
C LEU A 130 3.07 -4.16 -37.98
N SER A 131 1.99 -4.80 -38.45
CA SER A 131 1.47 -4.62 -39.81
C SER A 131 1.10 -3.17 -40.09
N GLU A 132 0.35 -2.52 -39.19
CA GLU A 132 -0.03 -1.11 -39.35
C GLU A 132 1.18 -0.17 -39.44
N ILE A 133 2.26 -0.49 -38.73
CA ILE A 133 3.49 0.31 -38.76
C ILE A 133 4.28 0.03 -40.05
N ALA A 134 4.31 -1.22 -40.51
CA ALA A 134 4.93 -1.57 -41.79
C ALA A 134 4.21 -0.88 -42.96
N ASP A 135 2.88 -0.83 -42.92
CA ASP A 135 2.04 -0.15 -43.93
C ASP A 135 2.25 1.36 -43.92
N SER A 136 2.33 1.98 -42.74
CA SER A 136 2.52 3.43 -42.60
C SER A 136 3.97 3.88 -42.80
N ASN A 137 4.95 2.99 -42.66
CA ASN A 137 6.36 3.26 -42.92
C ASN A 137 7.05 2.07 -43.62
N PRO A 138 6.98 2.02 -44.96
CA PRO A 138 7.53 0.92 -45.76
C PRO A 138 9.04 0.68 -45.55
N PHE A 139 9.80 1.68 -45.08
CA PHE A 139 11.22 1.53 -44.80
C PHE A 139 11.49 0.56 -43.63
N LEU A 140 10.53 0.39 -42.72
CA LEU A 140 10.66 -0.49 -41.55
C LEU A 140 10.15 -1.92 -41.82
N SER A 141 9.54 -2.19 -42.97
CA SER A 141 8.98 -3.51 -43.33
C SER A 141 9.95 -4.67 -43.08
N HIS A 142 11.20 -4.54 -43.55
CA HIS A 142 12.26 -5.54 -43.37
C HIS A 142 12.66 -5.84 -41.92
N ILE A 143 12.32 -4.96 -40.97
CA ILE A 143 12.60 -5.11 -39.52
C ILE A 143 11.38 -5.68 -38.78
N LEU A 144 10.17 -5.36 -39.26
CA LEU A 144 8.90 -5.68 -38.59
C LEU A 144 8.33 -7.04 -39.02
N GLU A 145 8.76 -7.56 -40.17
CA GLU A 145 8.42 -8.90 -40.61
C GLU A 145 9.20 -9.96 -39.82
N HIS A 146 8.53 -11.06 -39.50
CA HIS A 146 9.18 -12.21 -38.89
C HIS A 146 10.35 -12.65 -39.81
N PRO A 147 11.56 -12.94 -39.30
CA PRO A 147 12.74 -13.28 -40.10
C PRO A 147 12.63 -14.51 -41.03
N GLY A 148 11.45 -15.15 -41.08
CA GLY A 148 11.11 -16.30 -41.90
C GLY A 148 11.83 -17.60 -41.51
N GLU A 149 11.53 -18.68 -42.25
CA GLU A 149 12.18 -19.99 -42.08
C GLU A 149 13.68 -19.95 -42.44
N ASN A 150 14.12 -18.94 -43.20
CA ASN A 150 15.50 -18.75 -43.65
C ASN A 150 16.47 -18.29 -42.54
N VAL A 151 15.95 -17.78 -41.43
CA VAL A 151 16.71 -17.49 -40.20
C VAL A 151 16.08 -18.29 -39.07
N ALA A 152 16.31 -19.61 -39.11
CA ALA A 152 15.69 -20.55 -38.19
C ALA A 152 15.93 -20.19 -36.72
N ASP A 153 14.89 -20.41 -35.91
CA ASP A 153 15.01 -20.46 -34.46
C ASP A 153 15.79 -21.73 -34.06
N LEU A 154 17.11 -21.57 -33.89
CA LEU A 154 18.04 -22.65 -33.59
C LEU A 154 18.43 -22.63 -32.11
N LEU A 155 18.06 -23.70 -31.40
CA LEU A 155 18.49 -23.97 -30.03
C LEU A 155 19.44 -25.16 -30.02
N PHE A 156 20.67 -24.95 -29.56
CA PHE A 156 21.66 -26.00 -29.37
C PHE A 156 21.65 -26.53 -27.94
N GLU A 157 22.24 -27.72 -27.74
CA GLU A 157 22.51 -28.28 -26.42
C GLU A 157 23.37 -27.31 -25.57
N SER A 158 23.08 -27.19 -24.28
CA SER A 158 23.64 -26.14 -23.43
C SER A 158 25.13 -26.30 -23.10
N ASP A 159 25.70 -27.47 -23.39
CA ASP A 159 27.12 -27.78 -23.30
C ASP A 159 27.88 -27.60 -24.62
N TYR A 160 27.20 -27.20 -25.70
CA TYR A 160 27.84 -26.96 -26.98
C TYR A 160 28.43 -25.55 -27.02
N GLU A 161 29.76 -25.49 -27.11
CA GLU A 161 30.52 -24.26 -27.28
C GLU A 161 31.08 -24.25 -28.71
N HIS A 162 30.74 -23.22 -29.50
CA HIS A 162 31.27 -23.07 -30.86
C HIS A 162 32.54 -22.19 -30.85
N CYS A 163 33.41 -22.37 -31.85
CA CYS A 163 34.68 -21.63 -31.93
C CYS A 163 34.41 -20.15 -32.32
N GLU A 164 34.78 -19.19 -31.46
CA GLU A 164 34.49 -17.74 -31.59
C GLU A 164 34.99 -17.09 -32.90
N ALA A 165 35.85 -17.76 -33.67
CA ALA A 165 36.53 -17.20 -34.82
C ALA A 165 35.62 -16.84 -36.03
N LEU A 166 34.40 -17.39 -36.11
CA LEU A 166 33.54 -17.24 -37.31
C LEU A 166 32.26 -16.42 -37.12
N ASN A 167 31.84 -16.06 -35.89
CA ASN A 167 30.67 -15.20 -35.59
C ASN A 167 29.34 -15.56 -36.30
N ILE A 168 29.24 -16.75 -36.91
CA ILE A 168 28.13 -17.19 -37.75
C ILE A 168 27.84 -18.65 -37.42
N CYS A 169 26.65 -18.93 -36.86
CA CYS A 169 26.22 -20.29 -36.48
C CYS A 169 25.87 -21.20 -37.67
N HIS A 170 26.22 -20.83 -38.91
CA HIS A 170 25.90 -21.62 -40.11
C HIS A 170 26.75 -22.90 -40.20
N ASP A 171 27.93 -22.93 -39.59
CA ASP A 171 28.84 -24.09 -39.57
C ASP A 171 28.75 -24.91 -38.27
N CYS A 172 27.75 -24.64 -37.42
CA CYS A 172 27.51 -25.37 -36.18
C CYS A 172 26.91 -26.75 -36.46
N ASP A 173 27.28 -27.74 -35.63
CA ASP A 173 26.85 -29.12 -35.80
C ASP A 173 25.34 -29.26 -35.58
N SER A 174 24.60 -29.42 -36.68
CA SER A 174 23.14 -29.60 -36.68
C SER A 174 22.67 -30.83 -35.89
N SER A 175 23.54 -31.81 -35.62
CA SER A 175 23.19 -32.97 -34.79
C SER A 175 23.02 -32.62 -33.30
N ARG A 176 23.61 -31.50 -32.86
CA ARG A 176 23.54 -30.96 -31.49
C ARG A 176 22.37 -29.99 -31.30
N LEU A 177 21.45 -29.91 -32.27
CA LEU A 177 20.23 -29.13 -32.15
C LEU A 177 19.20 -29.84 -31.27
N VAL A 178 18.61 -29.08 -30.35
CA VAL A 178 17.53 -29.57 -29.49
C VAL A 178 16.28 -29.77 -30.34
N LYS A 179 15.79 -31.02 -30.40
CA LYS A 179 14.54 -31.35 -31.10
C LYS A 179 13.35 -30.77 -30.33
N ARG A 180 12.62 -29.85 -30.96
CA ARG A 180 11.42 -29.19 -30.41
C ARG A 180 10.21 -29.46 -31.29
N ILE A 181 9.03 -29.53 -30.66
CA ILE A 181 7.75 -29.70 -31.38
C ILE A 181 7.46 -28.41 -32.17
N PRO A 182 7.06 -28.45 -33.46
CA PRO A 182 6.64 -27.27 -34.19
C PRO A 182 5.48 -26.55 -33.50
N ARG A 183 5.47 -25.20 -33.51
CA ARG A 183 4.34 -24.41 -33.02
C ARG A 183 3.30 -24.23 -34.12
N ASP A 184 2.04 -24.10 -33.72
CA ASP A 184 0.95 -23.73 -34.61
C ASP A 184 1.04 -22.22 -34.92
N GLY A 185 1.91 -21.86 -35.87
CA GLY A 185 2.08 -20.50 -36.38
C GLY A 185 3.35 -19.78 -35.94
N GLN A 186 3.53 -18.56 -36.46
CA GLN A 186 4.71 -17.70 -36.25
C GLN A 186 4.44 -16.53 -35.28
N SER A 187 3.28 -16.51 -34.64
CA SER A 187 2.93 -15.46 -33.69
C SER A 187 3.80 -15.54 -32.44
N PRO A 188 4.28 -14.40 -31.91
CA PRO A 188 5.09 -14.38 -30.70
C PRO A 188 4.28 -14.87 -29.49
N VAL A 189 4.92 -15.66 -28.62
CA VAL A 189 4.32 -16.09 -27.35
C VAL A 189 4.81 -15.17 -26.23
N ILE A 190 3.88 -14.77 -25.36
CA ILE A 190 4.17 -13.92 -24.20
C ILE A 190 4.36 -14.82 -22.98
N HIS A 191 5.56 -14.78 -22.40
CA HIS A 191 5.95 -15.55 -21.21
C HIS A 191 6.02 -14.65 -19.98
N TYR A 192 5.59 -15.21 -18.85
CA TYR A 192 5.47 -14.52 -17.59
C TYR A 192 6.44 -15.11 -16.57
N GLY A 193 7.52 -14.40 -16.24
CA GLY A 193 8.49 -14.91 -15.27
C GLY A 193 9.68 -14.00 -15.03
N LEU A 194 10.59 -14.49 -14.20
CA LEU A 194 11.70 -13.68 -13.68
C LEU A 194 12.72 -13.36 -14.77
N ILE A 195 13.15 -12.09 -14.79
CA ILE A 195 14.23 -11.63 -15.66
C ILE A 195 15.46 -11.33 -14.78
N ALA A 196 16.57 -12.00 -15.04
CA ALA A 196 17.83 -11.74 -14.35
C ALA A 196 18.58 -10.58 -15.02
N SER A 197 19.00 -9.62 -14.20
CA SER A 197 19.78 -8.44 -14.61
C SER A 197 21.24 -8.57 -14.18
N GLY A 198 22.19 -8.23 -15.03
CA GLY A 198 23.61 -8.23 -14.67
C GLY A 198 24.48 -7.31 -15.51
N ASN A 199 25.64 -6.90 -14.97
CA ASN A 199 26.57 -5.99 -15.67
C ASN A 199 27.35 -6.65 -16.82
N GLN A 200 27.19 -7.95 -17.04
CA GLN A 200 27.83 -8.71 -18.10
C GLN A 200 26.80 -9.51 -18.87
N VAL A 201 27.00 -9.64 -20.19
CA VAL A 201 26.12 -10.49 -21.00
C VAL A 201 26.30 -11.95 -20.56
N MET A 202 25.20 -12.65 -20.27
CA MET A 202 25.21 -14.10 -20.14
C MET A 202 25.50 -14.76 -21.50
N LYS A 203 26.57 -15.56 -21.56
CA LYS A 203 27.01 -16.26 -22.79
C LYS A 203 27.26 -17.76 -22.57
N HIS A 204 27.05 -18.27 -21.36
CA HIS A 204 27.40 -19.64 -21.01
C HIS A 204 26.13 -20.47 -20.77
N GLY A 205 25.79 -21.37 -21.70
CA GLY A 205 24.56 -22.17 -21.67
C GLY A 205 24.41 -23.02 -20.40
N ARG A 206 25.48 -23.66 -19.91
CA ARG A 206 25.45 -24.40 -18.63
C ARG A 206 25.17 -23.50 -17.42
N THR A 207 25.79 -22.32 -17.37
CA THR A 207 25.58 -21.35 -16.30
C THR A 207 24.16 -20.79 -16.34
N ARG A 208 23.64 -20.49 -17.54
CA ARG A 208 22.25 -20.12 -17.78
C ARG A 208 21.30 -21.17 -17.21
N ASP A 209 21.45 -22.44 -17.59
CA ASP A 209 20.54 -23.52 -17.15
C ASP A 209 20.61 -23.73 -15.63
N LYS A 210 21.81 -23.64 -15.04
CA LYS A 210 21.99 -23.73 -13.59
C LYS A 210 21.25 -22.61 -12.87
N LEU A 211 21.44 -21.35 -13.29
CA LEU A 211 20.75 -20.20 -12.70
C LEU A 211 19.24 -20.24 -12.94
N ALA A 212 18.80 -20.77 -14.08
CA ALA A 212 17.39 -20.98 -14.38
C ALA A 212 16.74 -21.98 -13.42
N GLN A 213 17.43 -23.08 -13.11
CA GLN A 213 16.96 -24.09 -12.15
C GLN A 213 16.96 -23.55 -10.71
N GLU A 214 18.00 -22.82 -10.32
CA GLU A 214 18.15 -22.29 -8.96
C GLU A 214 17.16 -21.15 -8.68
N LEU A 215 16.95 -20.25 -9.66
CA LEU A 215 16.24 -18.98 -9.45
C LEU A 215 14.92 -18.87 -10.22
N GLY A 216 14.60 -19.82 -11.10
CA GLY A 216 13.38 -19.77 -11.93
C GLY A 216 13.41 -18.65 -12.98
N VAL A 217 14.60 -18.28 -13.48
CA VAL A 217 14.81 -17.20 -14.46
C VAL A 217 14.41 -17.66 -15.87
N LEU A 218 13.68 -16.81 -16.59
CA LEU A 218 13.24 -17.04 -17.97
C LEU A 218 14.00 -16.22 -19.01
N CYS A 219 14.67 -15.14 -18.59
CA CYS A 219 15.41 -14.26 -19.49
C CYS A 219 16.57 -13.58 -18.77
N PHE A 220 17.66 -13.30 -19.48
CA PHE A 220 18.77 -12.47 -19.02
C PHE A 220 18.83 -11.14 -19.79
N GLU A 221 19.09 -10.05 -19.08
CA GLU A 221 19.31 -8.71 -19.64
C GLU A 221 20.34 -7.93 -18.79
N MET A 222 20.69 -6.69 -19.20
CA MET A 222 21.89 -6.02 -18.67
C MET A 222 21.68 -4.67 -17.98
N GLU A 223 20.47 -4.12 -17.95
CA GLU A 223 20.28 -2.75 -17.46
C GLU A 223 19.19 -2.60 -16.39
N ALA A 224 18.23 -3.54 -16.27
CA ALA A 224 17.01 -3.35 -15.48
C ALA A 224 17.21 -3.09 -14.00
N ALA A 225 18.17 -3.79 -13.37
CA ALA A 225 18.44 -3.61 -11.95
C ALA A 225 18.84 -2.16 -11.62
N GLY A 226 19.50 -1.45 -12.56
CA GLY A 226 19.88 -0.06 -12.36
C GLY A 226 18.73 0.94 -12.47
N LEU A 227 17.69 0.64 -13.25
CA LEU A 227 16.55 1.54 -13.44
C LEU A 227 15.53 1.42 -12.30
N MET A 228 15.27 0.19 -11.85
CA MET A 228 14.24 -0.07 -10.84
C MET A 228 14.49 0.69 -9.53
N ASP A 229 15.75 0.94 -9.16
CA ASP A 229 16.10 1.73 -7.98
C ASP A 229 15.79 3.23 -8.12
N VAL A 230 15.61 3.73 -9.36
CA VAL A 230 15.40 5.15 -9.67
C VAL A 230 13.95 5.46 -10.04
N ILE A 231 13.32 4.57 -10.82
CA ILE A 231 11.96 4.68 -11.34
C ILE A 231 11.25 3.33 -11.22
N PRO A 232 10.06 3.26 -10.57
CA PRO A 232 9.21 2.08 -10.64
C PRO A 232 8.90 1.73 -12.09
N CYS A 233 9.35 0.56 -12.56
CA CYS A 233 9.24 0.19 -13.97
C CYS A 233 8.88 -1.27 -14.19
N LEU A 234 8.27 -1.54 -15.35
CA LEU A 234 8.05 -2.89 -15.87
C LEU A 234 9.11 -3.18 -16.95
N VAL A 235 9.75 -4.35 -16.87
CA VAL A 235 10.77 -4.77 -17.86
C VAL A 235 10.12 -5.66 -18.90
N ILE A 236 10.24 -5.30 -20.17
CA ILE A 236 9.69 -6.01 -21.32
C ILE A 236 10.86 -6.35 -22.25
N ARG A 237 11.15 -7.65 -22.42
CA ARG A 237 12.22 -8.14 -23.27
C ARG A 237 11.70 -8.98 -24.41
N GLY A 238 12.03 -8.59 -25.63
CA GLY A 238 11.93 -9.45 -26.79
C GLY A 238 13.14 -10.39 -26.85
N ILE A 239 12.91 -11.66 -27.13
CA ILE A 239 13.97 -12.67 -27.10
C ILE A 239 14.74 -12.68 -28.42
N CYS A 240 16.02 -12.33 -28.37
CA CYS A 240 16.89 -12.24 -29.55
C CYS A 240 17.99 -13.31 -29.63
N ASP A 241 18.32 -13.94 -28.50
CA ASP A 241 19.25 -15.08 -28.42
C ASP A 241 18.88 -15.97 -27.23
N TYR A 242 19.68 -17.01 -26.97
CA TYR A 242 19.46 -17.97 -25.89
C TYR A 242 20.42 -17.84 -24.71
N SER A 243 21.03 -16.66 -24.50
CA SER A 243 22.02 -16.43 -23.43
C SER A 243 23.16 -17.46 -23.42
N ASP A 244 23.54 -17.96 -24.59
CA ASP A 244 24.61 -18.93 -24.78
C ASP A 244 25.63 -18.40 -25.81
N PHE A 245 26.54 -19.27 -26.24
CA PHE A 245 27.57 -18.90 -27.22
C PHE A 245 26.98 -18.60 -28.60
N HIS A 246 25.79 -19.09 -28.94
CA HIS A 246 25.19 -19.03 -30.28
C HIS A 246 24.39 -17.74 -30.51
N LYS A 247 25.01 -16.59 -30.26
CA LYS A 247 24.35 -15.30 -30.43
C LYS A 247 23.91 -15.06 -31.87
N ASN A 248 22.66 -14.64 -32.04
CA ASN A 248 22.10 -14.33 -33.34
C ASN A 248 21.71 -12.84 -33.44
N LYS A 249 22.53 -12.05 -34.15
CA LYS A 249 22.26 -10.62 -34.34
C LYS A 249 21.04 -10.35 -35.24
N LYS A 250 20.64 -11.30 -36.10
CA LYS A 250 19.54 -11.12 -37.05
C LYS A 250 18.18 -10.96 -36.35
N TRP A 251 18.03 -11.50 -35.15
CA TRP A 251 16.79 -11.41 -34.37
C TRP A 251 16.68 -10.15 -33.51
N GLN A 252 17.74 -9.37 -33.36
CA GLN A 252 17.74 -8.23 -32.43
C GLN A 252 16.74 -7.14 -32.82
N GLU A 253 16.67 -6.79 -34.10
CA GLU A 253 15.78 -5.73 -34.59
C GLU A 253 14.30 -6.15 -34.49
N TYR A 254 13.99 -7.38 -34.92
CA TYR A 254 12.64 -7.96 -34.80
C TYR A 254 12.22 -8.12 -33.33
N ALA A 255 13.08 -8.66 -32.47
CA ALA A 255 12.80 -8.81 -31.04
C ALA A 255 12.56 -7.45 -30.37
N ALA A 256 13.33 -6.42 -30.72
CA ALA A 256 13.11 -5.06 -30.23
C ALA A 256 11.75 -4.50 -30.69
N ALA A 257 11.39 -4.72 -31.95
CA ALA A 257 10.10 -4.30 -32.50
C ALA A 257 8.92 -4.97 -31.80
N ILE A 258 9.00 -6.28 -31.56
CA ILE A 258 7.99 -7.07 -30.83
C ILE A 258 7.82 -6.57 -29.39
N ALA A 259 8.93 -6.32 -28.68
CA ALA A 259 8.90 -5.76 -27.32
C ALA A 259 8.23 -4.38 -27.30
N ALA A 260 8.52 -3.53 -28.29
CA ALA A 260 7.93 -2.20 -28.43
C ALA A 260 6.43 -2.26 -28.81
N ALA A 261 6.03 -3.22 -29.64
CA ALA A 261 4.63 -3.47 -29.97
C ALA A 261 3.84 -3.91 -28.74
N TYR A 262 4.40 -4.80 -27.92
CA TYR A 262 3.77 -5.19 -26.65
C TYR A 262 3.68 -4.02 -25.67
N ALA A 263 4.71 -3.16 -25.58
CA ALA A 263 4.64 -1.96 -24.76
C ALA A 263 3.50 -1.01 -25.21
N ARG A 264 3.27 -0.88 -26.53
CA ARG A 264 2.11 -0.14 -27.07
C ARG A 264 0.79 -0.82 -26.71
N GLU A 265 0.67 -2.13 -26.89
CA GLU A 265 -0.52 -2.91 -26.50
C GLU A 265 -0.83 -2.76 -25.00
N LEU A 266 0.20 -2.80 -24.16
CA LEU A 266 0.10 -2.56 -22.71
C LEU A 266 -0.42 -1.16 -22.42
N LEU A 267 0.18 -0.11 -23.00
CA LEU A 267 -0.26 1.26 -22.80
C LEU A 267 -1.70 1.52 -23.30
N SER A 268 -2.18 0.75 -24.28
CA SER A 268 -3.55 0.86 -24.79
C SER A 268 -4.62 0.43 -23.77
N VAL A 269 -4.26 -0.46 -22.84
CA VAL A 269 -5.17 -0.92 -21.77
C VAL A 269 -4.94 -0.21 -20.44
N VAL A 270 -3.85 0.55 -20.32
CA VAL A 270 -3.57 1.42 -19.18
C VAL A 270 -4.42 2.68 -19.30
N HIS A 271 -5.31 2.92 -18.35
CA HIS A 271 -6.15 4.11 -18.36
C HIS A 271 -5.35 5.34 -17.88
N ALA A 272 -5.34 6.43 -18.65
CA ALA A 272 -4.63 7.67 -18.29
C ALA A 272 -5.02 8.23 -16.91
N VAL A 273 -6.27 8.01 -16.50
CA VAL A 273 -6.79 8.39 -15.18
C VAL A 273 -6.05 7.64 -14.07
N GLN A 274 -5.76 6.35 -14.25
CA GLN A 274 -5.00 5.53 -13.28
C GLN A 274 -3.54 5.97 -13.16
N VAL A 275 -2.94 6.44 -14.26
CA VAL A 275 -1.56 6.95 -14.29
C VAL A 275 -1.40 8.21 -13.46
N MET A 276 -2.43 9.06 -13.38
CA MET A 276 -2.39 10.28 -12.58
C MET A 276 -2.41 10.03 -11.06
N TYR A 277 -2.88 8.85 -10.63
CA TYR A 277 -2.88 8.44 -9.23
C TYR A 277 -1.58 7.76 -8.79
N GLU A 278 -0.71 7.40 -9.73
CA GLU A 278 0.62 6.90 -9.40
C GLU A 278 1.48 8.07 -8.89
N PRO A 279 2.19 7.92 -7.76
CA PRO A 279 3.07 8.97 -7.24
C PRO A 279 4.09 9.38 -8.30
N THR A 280 4.43 10.67 -8.36
CA THR A 280 5.53 11.12 -9.22
C THR A 280 6.79 10.43 -8.73
N VAL A 281 7.66 10.02 -9.65
CA VAL A 281 8.92 9.33 -9.39
C VAL A 281 9.84 10.07 -8.38
N GLY A 282 9.55 11.32 -7.99
CA GLY A 282 10.16 12.07 -6.90
C GLY A 282 9.70 11.74 -5.46
N SER A 283 8.40 11.46 -5.24
CA SER A 283 7.82 11.45 -3.89
C SER A 283 8.14 10.19 -3.08
N SER A 284 8.56 9.10 -3.74
CA SER A 284 8.87 7.83 -3.08
C SER A 284 10.28 7.76 -2.51
N ASN A 285 11.24 8.54 -3.02
CA ASN A 285 12.61 8.62 -2.44
C ASN A 285 12.77 9.70 -1.36
N ASP A 286 11.84 10.65 -1.26
CA ASP A 286 11.75 11.52 -0.08
C ASP A 286 11.39 10.71 1.18
N ILE A 287 10.77 9.52 1.03
CA ILE A 287 10.44 8.63 2.15
C ILE A 287 11.69 7.97 2.75
N TYR A 288 12.76 7.73 1.97
CA TYR A 288 14.01 7.14 2.47
C TYR A 288 15.07 8.17 2.88
N HIS A 289 15.02 9.40 2.34
CA HIS A 289 15.96 10.46 2.75
C HIS A 289 15.49 11.31 3.93
N TYR A 290 14.25 11.16 4.41
CA TYR A 290 13.75 11.88 5.58
C TYR A 290 14.40 11.47 6.92
N LYS A 291 15.18 10.37 6.95
CA LYS A 291 15.94 9.99 8.15
C LYS A 291 17.26 10.75 8.36
N ASN A 292 17.73 11.57 7.42
CA ASN A 292 19.05 12.23 7.55
C ASN A 292 19.11 13.74 7.23
N LYS A 293 17.98 14.46 7.13
CA LYS A 293 17.98 15.92 6.95
C LYS A 293 17.88 16.71 8.26
N GLY A 294 18.54 16.24 9.33
CA GLY A 294 18.57 16.91 10.64
C GLY A 294 19.43 18.18 10.74
N LEU A 295 19.97 18.74 9.64
CA LEU A 295 20.99 19.80 9.72
C LEU A 295 20.77 21.03 8.81
N ARG A 296 19.72 21.08 7.98
CA ARG A 296 19.40 22.29 7.18
C ARG A 296 18.12 23.02 7.62
N ASP A 297 17.19 22.36 8.30
CA ASP A 297 15.97 22.99 8.82
C ASP A 297 16.21 23.85 10.08
N MET A 298 17.41 23.76 10.66
CA MET A 298 17.77 24.46 11.90
C MET A 298 18.06 25.96 11.71
N LYS A 299 18.12 26.46 10.47
CA LYS A 299 18.35 27.90 10.20
C LYS A 299 17.05 28.72 10.04
N TRP A 300 15.91 28.09 9.78
CA TRP A 300 14.63 28.83 9.64
C TRP A 300 13.72 28.72 10.87
N SER A 301 13.97 27.75 11.76
CA SER A 301 13.32 27.70 13.08
C SER A 301 13.61 28.95 13.93
N GLN A 302 14.68 29.69 13.65
CA GLN A 302 15.01 30.96 14.31
C GLN A 302 14.20 32.17 13.82
N SER A 303 13.41 32.06 12.74
CA SER A 303 12.58 33.18 12.25
C SER A 303 11.12 33.12 12.73
N LEU A 304 10.72 32.04 13.41
CA LEU A 304 9.39 31.89 14.03
C LEU A 304 9.46 31.79 15.57
N THR A 305 10.66 31.90 16.16
CA THR A 305 10.89 31.92 17.62
C THR A 305 10.43 33.21 18.32
N GLY A 306 9.74 34.11 17.61
CA GLY A 306 9.10 35.29 18.23
C GLY A 306 7.76 35.00 18.91
N THR A 307 7.12 33.86 18.63
CA THR A 307 5.80 33.52 19.19
C THR A 307 5.71 32.01 19.44
N ASN A 308 5.30 31.63 20.66
CA ASN A 308 5.21 30.26 21.19
C ASN A 308 4.21 29.33 20.46
N PHE A 309 4.38 29.06 19.16
CA PHE A 309 3.55 28.11 18.42
C PHE A 309 4.42 27.10 17.66
N THR A 310 4.85 26.06 18.37
CA THR A 310 5.47 24.86 17.79
C THR A 310 4.37 23.89 17.38
N ILE A 311 4.04 23.81 16.09
CA ILE A 311 3.31 22.65 15.54
C ILE A 311 4.25 21.45 15.68
N GLY A 312 3.95 20.57 16.63
CA GLY A 312 4.85 19.47 17.01
C GLY A 312 5.08 18.45 15.90
N SER A 313 6.16 17.67 16.04
CA SER A 313 6.54 16.55 15.17
C SER A 313 5.47 15.44 15.07
N SER A 314 4.50 15.37 15.98
CA SER A 314 3.40 14.40 15.93
C SER A 314 2.40 14.68 14.80
N THR A 315 2.23 15.95 14.43
CA THR A 315 1.35 16.40 13.34
C THR A 315 1.96 16.15 11.95
N ASP A 316 3.30 16.13 11.84
CA ASP A 316 4.02 15.77 10.60
C ASP A 316 3.87 14.30 10.24
N CYS A 317 3.98 13.39 11.21
CA CYS A 317 3.81 11.96 10.98
C CYS A 317 2.42 11.58 10.47
N ARG A 318 1.37 12.39 10.78
CA ARG A 318 -0.03 12.01 10.53
C ARG A 318 -0.65 12.56 9.25
N ILE A 319 -0.19 13.69 8.71
CA ILE A 319 -0.57 14.07 7.33
C ILE A 319 -0.10 13.00 6.34
N THR A 320 1.10 12.47 6.57
CA THR A 320 1.61 11.30 5.84
C THR A 320 0.69 10.09 6.02
N ILE A 321 0.15 9.83 7.22
CA ILE A 321 -0.82 8.75 7.46
C ILE A 321 -2.14 9.00 6.73
N THR A 322 -2.68 10.22 6.72
CA THR A 322 -3.93 10.57 6.04
C THR A 322 -3.79 10.49 4.50
N ILE A 323 -2.64 10.90 3.95
CA ILE A 323 -2.32 10.73 2.52
C ILE A 323 -2.13 9.25 2.17
N LYS A 324 -1.39 8.49 2.99
CA LYS A 324 -1.28 7.03 2.87
C LYS A 324 -2.63 6.31 2.98
N PHE A 325 -3.56 6.85 3.78
CA PHE A 325 -4.91 6.33 3.94
C PHE A 325 -5.70 6.44 2.63
N ILE A 326 -5.60 7.59 1.95
CA ILE A 326 -6.17 7.77 0.61
C ILE A 326 -5.59 6.75 -0.36
N GLU A 327 -4.27 6.61 -0.41
CA GLU A 327 -3.61 5.62 -1.28
C GLU A 327 -4.16 4.21 -0.99
N GLY A 328 -4.25 3.80 0.28
CA GLY A 328 -4.81 2.49 0.65
C GLY A 328 -6.26 2.24 0.24
N PHE A 329 -7.14 3.26 0.26
CA PHE A 329 -8.54 3.13 -0.17
C PHE A 329 -8.72 3.29 -1.69
N CYS A 330 -7.88 4.08 -2.37
CA CYS A 330 -7.83 4.15 -3.83
C CYS A 330 -7.58 2.76 -4.44
N HIS A 331 -6.69 1.97 -3.82
CA HIS A 331 -6.35 0.61 -4.26
C HIS A 331 -7.45 -0.44 -3.96
N LYS A 332 -8.39 -0.12 -3.05
CA LYS A 332 -9.52 -1.00 -2.69
C LYS A 332 -10.81 -0.67 -3.45
N ARG A 333 -10.88 0.50 -4.12
CA ARG A 333 -12.07 0.91 -4.87
C ARG A 333 -12.20 0.09 -6.15
N LEU A 334 -13.34 -0.56 -6.32
CA LEU A 334 -13.67 -1.26 -7.56
C LEU A 334 -14.01 -0.27 -8.68
N LEU A 335 -13.40 -0.43 -9.85
CA LEU A 335 -13.64 0.41 -11.02
C LEU A 335 -15.11 0.35 -11.45
N GLY A 336 -15.70 1.51 -11.75
CA GLY A 336 -17.11 1.64 -12.12
C GLY A 336 -18.08 1.84 -10.93
N THR A 337 -17.61 1.70 -9.69
CA THR A 337 -18.39 2.05 -8.49
C THR A 337 -18.26 3.54 -8.15
N THR A 338 -19.13 4.08 -7.30
CA THR A 338 -19.16 5.48 -6.84
C THR A 338 -19.54 6.55 -7.88
N VAL A 339 -19.72 6.16 -9.15
CA VAL A 339 -20.07 7.07 -10.25
C VAL A 339 -21.42 7.75 -10.00
N TRP A 340 -22.41 7.01 -9.49
CA TRP A 340 -23.74 7.55 -9.19
C TRP A 340 -23.68 8.74 -8.21
N PHE A 341 -22.72 8.75 -7.28
CA PHE A 341 -22.56 9.83 -6.32
C PHE A 341 -22.00 11.06 -7.00
N LEU A 342 -20.99 10.87 -7.86
CA LEU A 342 -20.42 11.95 -8.67
C LEU A 342 -21.46 12.51 -9.65
N ASP A 343 -22.37 11.71 -10.19
CA ASP A 343 -23.42 12.17 -11.09
C ASP A 343 -24.66 12.72 -10.37
N HIS A 344 -24.68 12.69 -9.03
CA HIS A 344 -25.83 13.14 -8.25
C HIS A 344 -26.07 14.66 -8.46
N PRO A 345 -27.32 15.12 -8.69
CA PRO A 345 -27.60 16.53 -8.96
C PRO A 345 -27.08 17.48 -7.88
N ASP A 346 -27.31 17.16 -6.60
CA ASP A 346 -26.80 17.97 -5.48
C ASP A 346 -25.26 17.99 -5.42
N PHE A 347 -24.59 16.91 -5.82
CA PHE A 347 -23.12 16.87 -5.88
C PHE A 347 -22.62 17.70 -7.06
N GLN A 348 -23.25 17.64 -8.24
CA GLN A 348 -22.87 18.47 -9.37
C GLN A 348 -23.13 19.96 -9.09
N GLU A 349 -24.25 20.30 -8.45
CA GLU A 349 -24.53 21.67 -8.01
C GLU A 349 -23.51 22.13 -6.96
N TRP A 350 -23.19 21.30 -5.97
CA TRP A 350 -22.16 21.63 -4.98
C TRP A 350 -20.77 21.74 -5.62
N SER A 351 -20.37 20.85 -6.51
CA SER A 351 -19.01 20.80 -7.08
C SER A 351 -18.76 21.89 -8.13
N THR A 352 -19.75 22.20 -8.99
CA THR A 352 -19.60 23.16 -10.10
C THR A 352 -20.33 24.48 -9.89
N GLY A 353 -21.41 24.47 -9.10
CA GLY A 353 -22.19 25.67 -8.81
C GLY A 353 -21.55 26.57 -7.75
N ASN A 354 -22.10 27.78 -7.64
CA ASN A 354 -21.74 28.79 -6.63
C ASN A 354 -22.83 28.96 -5.55
N THR A 355 -23.96 28.28 -5.71
CA THR A 355 -25.14 28.38 -4.83
C THR A 355 -24.96 27.55 -3.56
N VAL A 356 -24.45 26.32 -3.71
CA VAL A 356 -24.30 25.35 -2.62
C VAL A 356 -22.81 25.22 -2.27
N SER A 357 -22.45 25.65 -1.05
CA SER A 357 -21.08 25.54 -0.53
C SER A 357 -20.89 24.41 0.46
N SER A 358 -21.98 23.84 0.98
CA SER A 358 -21.93 22.81 2.03
C SER A 358 -22.75 21.60 1.60
N LEU A 359 -22.10 20.43 1.61
CA LEU A 359 -22.70 19.15 1.31
C LEU A 359 -22.53 18.20 2.49
N TRP A 360 -23.58 17.48 2.85
CA TRP A 360 -23.54 16.42 3.84
C TRP A 360 -23.98 15.12 3.18
N TRP A 361 -23.16 14.09 3.29
CA TRP A 361 -23.58 12.76 2.90
C TRP A 361 -23.69 11.86 4.14
N SER A 362 -24.90 11.33 4.33
CA SER A 362 -25.22 10.42 5.42
C SER A 362 -25.41 8.99 4.92
N GLY A 363 -24.68 8.05 5.51
CA GLY A 363 -24.74 6.63 5.14
C GLY A 363 -24.66 5.68 6.34
N LYS A 364 -25.20 4.47 6.20
CA LYS A 364 -25.10 3.41 7.23
C LYS A 364 -23.65 2.95 7.43
N ILE A 365 -23.39 2.19 8.49
CA ILE A 365 -22.08 1.56 8.69
C ILE A 365 -21.84 0.55 7.55
N GLY A 366 -20.64 0.52 6.99
CA GLY A 366 -20.30 -0.37 5.89
C GLY A 366 -20.90 0.02 4.53
N SER A 367 -21.41 1.25 4.37
CA SER A 367 -21.85 1.81 3.09
C SER A 367 -20.72 2.51 2.30
N ASP A 368 -19.46 2.21 2.62
CA ASP A 368 -18.26 2.72 1.95
C ASP A 368 -18.13 4.25 1.84
N LYS A 369 -18.48 4.94 2.94
CA LYS A 369 -18.34 6.41 3.02
C LYS A 369 -16.94 6.92 2.68
N THR A 370 -15.94 6.28 3.27
CA THR A 370 -14.53 6.60 3.02
C THR A 370 -14.14 6.40 1.56
N VAL A 371 -14.69 5.41 0.85
CA VAL A 371 -14.41 5.16 -0.58
C VAL A 371 -14.96 6.28 -1.45
N ILE A 372 -16.18 6.76 -1.17
CA ILE A 372 -16.76 7.91 -1.88
C ILE A 372 -16.01 9.21 -1.52
N ALA A 373 -15.64 9.46 -0.26
CA ALA A 373 -14.79 10.61 0.09
C ALA A 373 -13.51 10.64 -0.74
N THR A 374 -12.85 9.49 -0.86
CA THR A 374 -11.67 9.33 -1.71
C THR A 374 -11.97 9.62 -3.19
N SER A 375 -13.08 9.11 -3.73
CA SER A 375 -13.52 9.39 -5.09
C SER A 375 -13.80 10.88 -5.35
N VAL A 376 -14.39 11.57 -4.37
CA VAL A 376 -14.63 13.02 -4.45
C VAL A 376 -13.31 13.79 -4.44
N ILE A 377 -12.37 13.44 -3.56
CA ILE A 377 -11.04 14.06 -3.51
C ILE A 377 -10.34 13.93 -4.85
N GLU A 378 -10.36 12.74 -5.47
CA GLU A 378 -9.79 12.51 -6.79
C GLU A 378 -10.48 13.33 -7.89
N ASN A 379 -11.81 13.34 -7.93
CA ASN A 379 -12.58 14.07 -8.93
C ASN A 379 -12.29 15.58 -8.84
N MET A 380 -12.24 16.12 -7.62
CA MET A 380 -11.92 17.52 -7.38
C MET A 380 -10.46 17.83 -7.71
N LYS A 381 -9.51 16.94 -7.42
CA LYS A 381 -8.10 17.10 -7.82
C LYS A 381 -7.95 17.15 -9.34
N TYR A 382 -8.69 16.32 -10.06
CA TYR A 382 -8.70 16.29 -11.53
C TYR A 382 -9.27 17.58 -12.13
N ARG A 383 -10.36 18.11 -11.56
CA ARG A 383 -11.02 19.32 -12.05
C ARG A 383 -10.28 20.61 -11.69
N SER A 384 -9.52 20.61 -10.59
CA SER A 384 -8.70 21.74 -10.16
C SER A 384 -7.58 22.05 -11.16
N SER A 385 -7.84 22.98 -12.07
CA SER A 385 -6.91 23.41 -13.13
C SER A 385 -6.18 24.72 -12.79
N GLY A 386 -6.46 25.31 -11.61
CA GLY A 386 -5.94 26.61 -11.21
C GLY A 386 -4.82 26.50 -10.16
N PRO A 387 -3.77 27.34 -10.21
CA PRO A 387 -2.71 27.36 -9.20
C PRO A 387 -3.17 27.79 -7.79
N ARG A 388 -4.40 28.29 -7.61
CA ARG A 388 -4.94 28.75 -6.32
C ARG A 388 -5.92 27.79 -5.64
N SER A 389 -6.48 26.82 -6.36
CA SER A 389 -7.44 25.87 -5.80
C SER A 389 -6.70 24.73 -5.07
N THR A 390 -7.13 24.42 -3.85
CA THR A 390 -6.58 23.31 -3.07
C THR A 390 -7.66 22.47 -2.42
N ILE A 391 -7.31 21.26 -2.01
CA ILE A 391 -8.21 20.33 -1.34
C ILE A 391 -7.56 19.93 -0.02
N VAL A 392 -8.33 20.11 1.06
CA VAL A 392 -7.93 19.84 2.42
C VAL A 392 -8.89 18.81 2.99
N PHE A 393 -8.36 17.75 3.62
CA PHE A 393 -9.19 16.65 4.10
C PHE A 393 -8.72 16.08 5.43
N PHE A 394 -9.64 15.45 6.16
CA PHE A 394 -9.34 14.75 7.41
C PHE A 394 -10.29 13.56 7.60
N TYR A 395 -9.76 12.44 8.09
CA TYR A 395 -10.52 11.24 8.43
C TYR A 395 -10.48 11.05 9.96
N CYS A 396 -11.65 11.06 10.60
CA CYS A 396 -11.77 10.75 12.02
C CYS A 396 -11.68 9.24 12.23
N GLU A 397 -10.80 8.79 13.15
CA GLU A 397 -10.58 7.36 13.41
C GLU A 397 -10.78 7.01 14.89
N ASN A 398 -11.65 6.02 15.18
CA ASN A 398 -11.89 5.56 16.55
C ASN A 398 -10.64 5.01 17.26
N GLY A 399 -9.68 4.43 16.51
CA GLY A 399 -8.46 3.85 17.06
C GLY A 399 -7.49 4.87 17.68
N HIS A 400 -7.75 6.17 17.56
CA HIS A 400 -6.86 7.23 18.05
C HIS A 400 -7.64 8.36 18.73
N GLN A 401 -7.63 8.41 20.06
CA GLN A 401 -8.38 9.39 20.87
C GLN A 401 -8.07 10.86 20.52
N GLU A 402 -6.84 11.17 20.08
CA GLU A 402 -6.46 12.52 19.64
C GLU A 402 -7.13 12.94 18.33
N SER A 403 -7.44 12.00 17.44
CA SER A 403 -8.10 12.29 16.15
C SER A 403 -9.56 12.74 16.32
N LEU A 404 -10.14 12.48 17.49
CA LEU A 404 -11.51 12.82 17.86
C LEU A 404 -11.61 14.21 18.54
N GLN A 405 -10.51 14.96 18.60
CA GLN A 405 -10.46 16.28 19.19
C GLN A 405 -10.56 17.36 18.10
N ALA A 406 -11.46 18.34 18.29
CA ALA A 406 -11.69 19.41 17.33
C ALA A 406 -10.42 20.23 17.02
N SER A 407 -9.57 20.46 18.03
CA SER A 407 -8.31 21.18 17.86
C SER A 407 -7.35 20.48 16.90
N TYR A 408 -7.34 19.15 16.87
CA TYR A 408 -6.48 18.36 15.99
C TYR A 408 -6.96 18.40 14.54
N ILE A 409 -8.28 18.30 14.31
CA ILE A 409 -8.89 18.45 12.98
C ILE A 409 -8.49 19.81 12.39
N VAL A 410 -8.71 20.89 13.16
CA VAL A 410 -8.39 22.25 12.72
C VAL A 410 -6.88 22.42 12.49
N SER A 411 -6.04 21.84 13.35
CA SER A 411 -4.58 21.88 13.19
C SER A 411 -4.12 21.18 11.91
N SER A 412 -4.73 20.05 11.55
CA SER A 412 -4.44 19.36 10.28
C SER A 412 -4.81 20.23 9.08
N PHE A 413 -5.99 20.87 9.11
CA PHE A 413 -6.41 21.78 8.06
C PHE A 413 -5.47 22.98 7.91
N ILE A 414 -5.08 23.62 9.03
CA ILE A 414 -4.09 24.71 9.04
C ILE A 414 -2.79 24.26 8.37
N LYS A 415 -2.30 23.07 8.71
CA LYS A 415 -1.03 22.56 8.19
C LYS A 415 -1.09 22.31 6.68
N GLN A 416 -2.14 21.64 6.19
CA GLN A 416 -2.36 21.41 4.75
C GLN A 416 -2.47 22.73 3.96
N LEU A 417 -3.18 23.72 4.52
CA LEU A 417 -3.26 25.07 3.94
C LEU A 417 -1.89 25.75 3.89
N CYS A 418 -1.11 25.69 4.97
CA CYS A 418 0.22 26.27 5.03
C CYS A 418 1.16 25.61 4.00
N GLU A 419 1.12 24.29 3.84
CA GLU A 419 1.90 23.56 2.85
C GLU A 419 1.54 23.97 1.42
N HIS A 420 0.26 24.11 1.12
CA HIS A 420 -0.20 24.62 -0.17
C HIS A 420 0.29 26.05 -0.43
N LEU A 421 0.11 26.97 0.51
CA LEU A 421 0.56 28.36 0.37
C LEU A 421 2.08 28.48 0.20
N ARG A 422 2.86 27.61 0.86
CA ARG A 422 4.32 27.49 0.67
C ARG A 422 4.68 27.05 -0.74
N SER A 423 4.00 26.04 -1.28
CA SER A 423 4.22 25.57 -2.66
C SER A 423 3.96 26.68 -3.69
N MET A 424 3.04 27.60 -3.37
CA MET A 424 2.69 28.76 -4.17
C MET A 424 3.59 29.98 -3.94
N SER A 425 4.63 29.89 -3.11
CA SER A 425 5.52 31.00 -2.72
C SER A 425 4.78 32.24 -2.19
N GLN A 426 3.58 32.07 -1.61
CA GLN A 426 2.85 33.19 -1.04
C GLN A 426 3.32 33.48 0.40
N PRO A 427 3.52 34.76 0.75
CA PRO A 427 3.92 35.13 2.10
C PRO A 427 2.80 34.79 3.09
N LEU A 428 3.13 34.02 4.12
CA LEU A 428 2.21 33.78 5.23
C LEU A 428 1.86 35.10 5.94
N PRO A 429 0.63 35.25 6.43
CA PRO A 429 0.22 36.47 7.15
C PRO A 429 1.13 36.71 8.36
N LYS A 430 1.67 37.92 8.49
CA LYS A 430 2.66 38.27 9.53
C LYS A 430 2.06 38.45 10.94
N ASN A 431 0.73 38.46 11.08
CA ASN A 431 0.03 38.72 12.33
C ASN A 431 -0.83 37.51 12.72
N ILE A 432 -0.19 36.42 13.16
CA ILE A 432 -0.90 35.23 13.63
C ILE A 432 -1.29 35.43 15.10
N VAL A 433 -2.60 35.47 15.36
CA VAL A 433 -3.21 35.60 16.69
C VAL A 433 -3.06 34.28 17.50
N GLN A 434 -3.13 34.35 18.83
CA GLN A 434 -2.79 33.27 19.78
C GLN A 434 -3.68 32.00 19.77
N ASP A 435 -4.88 31.99 19.16
CA ASP A 435 -5.81 30.84 19.18
C ASP A 435 -5.92 30.12 17.82
N ILE A 436 -5.90 28.77 17.84
CA ILE A 436 -5.94 27.88 16.67
C ILE A 436 -7.12 28.19 15.74
N ASN A 437 -8.31 28.47 16.28
CA ASN A 437 -9.46 28.78 15.42
C ASN A 437 -9.28 30.11 14.69
N SER A 438 -8.67 31.09 15.34
CA SER A 438 -8.38 32.40 14.74
C SER A 438 -7.38 32.26 13.59
N ILE A 439 -6.35 31.41 13.76
CA ILE A 439 -5.39 31.08 12.72
C ILE A 439 -6.10 30.44 11.53
N PHE A 440 -6.96 29.46 11.78
CA PHE A 440 -7.70 28.78 10.72
C PHE A 440 -8.64 29.73 9.96
N VAL A 441 -9.41 30.56 10.66
CA VAL A 441 -10.28 31.56 10.04
C VAL A 441 -9.48 32.53 9.18
N HIS A 442 -8.30 32.94 9.64
CA HIS A 442 -7.43 33.82 8.86
C HIS A 442 -6.90 33.10 7.61
N LEU A 443 -6.37 31.89 7.72
CA LEU A 443 -5.89 31.11 6.56
C LEU A 443 -7.02 30.80 5.56
N PHE A 444 -8.23 30.53 6.06
CA PHE A 444 -9.42 30.31 5.24
C PHE A 444 -9.73 31.53 4.34
N GLN A 445 -9.56 32.75 4.84
CA GLN A 445 -9.77 33.97 4.07
C GLN A 445 -8.73 34.17 2.95
N TYR A 446 -7.51 33.67 3.14
CA TYR A 446 -6.44 33.77 2.13
C TYR A 446 -6.49 32.62 1.11
N ALA A 447 -6.95 31.44 1.52
CA ALA A 447 -7.01 30.25 0.68
C ALA A 447 -8.34 30.18 -0.08
N HIS A 448 -8.42 30.94 -1.18
CA HIS A 448 -9.57 30.94 -2.09
C HIS A 448 -9.80 29.57 -2.75
N ASP A 449 -11.05 29.29 -3.15
CA ASP A 449 -11.44 28.10 -3.91
C ASP A 449 -10.96 26.76 -3.27
N THR A 450 -10.96 26.71 -1.93
CA THR A 450 -10.51 25.52 -1.20
C THR A 450 -11.67 24.57 -0.90
N THR A 451 -11.48 23.27 -1.17
CA THR A 451 -12.45 22.23 -0.81
C THR A 451 -12.04 21.54 0.48
N TYR A 452 -12.92 21.54 1.48
CA TYR A 452 -12.71 20.93 2.80
C TYR A 452 -13.53 19.65 2.93
N ILE A 453 -12.91 18.51 3.22
CA ILE A 453 -13.58 17.21 3.33
C ILE A 453 -13.32 16.60 4.71
N LEU A 454 -14.38 16.24 5.42
CA LEU A 454 -14.29 15.62 6.76
C LEU A 454 -15.09 14.32 6.78
N ASP A 455 -14.40 13.19 6.91
CA ASP A 455 -15.00 11.85 6.99
C ASP A 455 -14.96 11.30 8.42
N GLY A 456 -15.96 10.50 8.78
CA GLY A 456 -16.10 9.91 10.11
C GLY A 456 -16.56 10.92 11.18
N PHE A 457 -17.25 11.99 10.79
CA PHE A 457 -17.63 13.06 11.71
C PHE A 457 -18.49 12.58 12.91
N ASP A 458 -19.22 11.48 12.76
CA ASP A 458 -20.02 10.85 13.82
C ASP A 458 -19.21 10.12 14.92
N ALA A 459 -17.90 9.98 14.75
CA ALA A 459 -17.00 9.42 15.76
C ALA A 459 -16.67 10.41 16.89
N LEU A 460 -16.91 11.70 16.68
CA LEU A 460 -16.64 12.75 17.66
C LEU A 460 -17.57 12.64 18.88
N ASP A 461 -17.14 13.15 20.03
CA ASP A 461 -18.09 13.42 21.11
C ASP A 461 -18.98 14.64 20.76
N GLU A 462 -20.07 14.82 21.50
CA GLU A 462 -21.04 15.92 21.29
C GLU A 462 -20.37 17.31 21.36
N THR A 463 -19.41 17.49 22.28
CA THR A 463 -18.77 18.80 22.50
C THR A 463 -17.89 19.17 21.31
N ASN A 464 -17.06 18.25 20.84
CA ASN A 464 -16.17 18.42 19.70
C ASN A 464 -16.96 18.55 18.40
N CYS A 465 -18.02 17.77 18.23
CA CYS A 465 -18.96 17.86 17.11
C CYS A 465 -19.56 19.28 16.99
N VAL A 466 -20.15 19.80 18.08
CA VAL A 466 -20.75 21.14 18.09
C VAL A 466 -19.71 22.23 17.83
N ARG A 467 -18.47 22.08 18.33
CA ARG A 467 -17.38 23.05 18.07
C ARG A 467 -17.04 23.14 16.59
N ILE A 468 -16.87 22.01 15.91
CA ILE A 468 -16.57 21.98 14.48
C ILE A 468 -17.75 22.52 13.65
N LEU A 469 -18.99 22.13 13.96
CA LEU A 469 -20.16 22.64 13.23
C LEU A 469 -20.34 24.15 13.40
N LYS A 470 -20.10 24.70 14.59
CA LYS A 470 -20.12 26.16 14.82
C LYS A 470 -19.04 26.88 14.01
N LEU A 471 -17.84 26.30 13.94
CA LEU A 471 -16.74 26.84 13.13
C LEU A 471 -17.11 26.83 11.64
N LEU A 472 -17.54 25.68 11.10
CA LEU A 472 -17.98 25.57 9.70
C LEU A 472 -19.16 26.50 9.40
N ARG A 473 -20.14 26.62 10.30
CA ARG A 473 -21.23 27.59 10.15
C ARG A 473 -20.69 29.01 9.99
N SER A 474 -19.75 29.44 10.83
CA SER A 474 -19.19 30.79 10.77
C SER A 474 -18.45 31.08 9.45
N LEU A 475 -17.88 30.06 8.82
CA LEU A 475 -17.12 30.18 7.58
C LEU A 475 -17.99 30.05 6.31
N PHE A 476 -19.02 29.21 6.35
CA PHE A 476 -19.81 28.84 5.17
C PHE A 476 -21.22 29.45 5.11
N SER A 477 -21.72 30.11 6.15
CA SER A 477 -23.05 30.74 6.10
C SER A 477 -23.05 32.04 5.31
N ASP A 478 -21.98 32.85 5.39
CA ASP A 478 -21.87 34.14 4.70
C ASP A 478 -21.24 33.97 3.32
N SER A 479 -21.90 34.43 2.26
CA SER A 479 -21.38 34.35 0.88
C SER A 479 -20.12 35.19 0.68
N SER A 480 -19.95 36.27 1.43
CA SER A 480 -18.77 37.14 1.35
C SER A 480 -17.52 36.48 1.94
N MET A 481 -17.69 35.65 2.98
CA MET A 481 -16.59 34.96 3.65
C MET A 481 -16.12 33.70 2.93
N ARG A 482 -16.98 33.08 2.11
CA ARG A 482 -16.71 31.78 1.49
C ARG A 482 -15.62 31.81 0.44
N HIS A 483 -15.42 32.91 -0.28
CA HIS A 483 -14.33 33.05 -1.26
C HIS A 483 -14.22 31.88 -2.27
N GLY A 484 -15.34 31.29 -2.68
CA GLY A 484 -15.40 30.12 -3.57
C GLY A 484 -15.12 28.77 -2.91
N SER A 485 -14.74 28.76 -1.63
CA SER A 485 -14.48 27.54 -0.84
C SER A 485 -15.74 26.74 -0.56
N LYS A 486 -15.56 25.42 -0.47
CA LYS A 486 -16.63 24.42 -0.33
C LYS A 486 -16.32 23.44 0.79
N CYS A 487 -17.32 22.92 1.49
CA CYS A 487 -17.15 21.87 2.49
C CYS A 487 -18.06 20.67 2.24
N MET A 488 -17.54 19.48 2.53
CA MET A 488 -18.26 18.22 2.51
C MET A 488 -18.05 17.47 3.82
N LEU A 489 -19.15 17.03 4.42
CA LEU A 489 -19.18 16.21 5.63
C LEU A 489 -19.66 14.80 5.28
N LEU A 490 -18.99 13.78 5.80
CA LEU A 490 -19.43 12.39 5.71
C LEU A 490 -19.63 11.82 7.11
N SER A 491 -20.80 11.25 7.35
CA SER A 491 -21.14 10.68 8.65
C SER A 491 -22.24 9.63 8.57
N ARG A 492 -22.56 9.00 9.71
CA ARG A 492 -23.87 8.38 9.91
C ARG A 492 -24.98 9.42 9.93
N GLU A 493 -26.20 8.97 9.67
CA GLU A 493 -27.41 9.81 9.74
C GLU A 493 -27.69 10.31 11.16
N GLN A 494 -27.40 9.48 12.16
CA GLN A 494 -27.45 9.86 13.56
C GLN A 494 -26.07 10.28 14.06
N ILE A 495 -25.99 11.49 14.60
CA ILE A 495 -24.77 12.12 15.11
C ILE A 495 -24.91 12.28 16.63
N PRO A 496 -23.79 12.19 17.38
CA PRO A 496 -23.75 12.42 18.83
C PRO A 496 -24.59 13.64 19.26
N GLY A 497 -25.37 13.45 20.34
CA GLY A 497 -26.25 14.48 20.90
C GLY A 497 -27.55 14.75 20.12
N PHE A 498 -27.91 13.90 19.14
CA PHE A 498 -29.04 14.14 18.22
C PHE A 498 -28.92 15.48 17.46
N THR A 499 -27.67 15.88 17.19
CA THR A 499 -27.35 17.15 16.57
C THR A 499 -27.86 17.20 15.14
N ASN A 500 -28.83 18.09 14.87
CA ASN A 500 -29.34 18.30 13.51
C ASN A 500 -28.41 19.25 12.74
N ILE A 501 -27.57 18.70 11.84
CA ILE A 501 -26.62 19.47 11.02
C ILE A 501 -27.35 20.52 10.18
N SER A 502 -28.49 20.18 9.58
CA SER A 502 -29.24 21.10 8.71
C SER A 502 -29.74 22.33 9.45
N THR A 503 -30.02 22.21 10.75
CA THR A 503 -30.36 23.35 11.62
C THR A 503 -29.13 24.20 11.98
N LEU A 504 -27.96 23.57 12.13
CA LEU A 504 -26.74 24.26 12.53
C LEU A 504 -26.00 24.93 11.37
N ILE A 505 -26.05 24.36 10.17
CA ILE A 505 -25.45 24.88 8.94
C ILE A 505 -26.60 25.14 7.93
N PRO A 506 -27.19 26.35 7.93
CA PRO A 506 -28.26 26.69 7.01
C PRO A 506 -27.82 26.54 5.54
N GLY A 507 -28.66 25.91 4.72
CA GLY A 507 -28.39 25.73 3.28
C GLY A 507 -27.50 24.54 2.92
N ILE A 508 -27.11 23.71 3.89
CA ILE A 508 -26.43 22.45 3.60
C ILE A 508 -27.36 21.48 2.86
N ARG A 509 -26.88 20.90 1.76
CA ARG A 509 -27.60 19.84 1.03
C ARG A 509 -27.26 18.49 1.64
N GLN A 510 -28.26 17.62 1.78
CA GLN A 510 -28.05 16.26 2.28
C GLN A 510 -28.27 15.26 1.15
N ILE A 511 -27.24 14.46 0.87
CA ILE A 511 -27.38 13.22 0.10
C ILE A 511 -27.53 12.10 1.13
N SER A 512 -28.53 11.25 0.94
CA SER A 512 -28.71 10.04 1.76
C SER A 512 -28.42 8.80 0.93
N THR A 513 -28.33 7.64 1.59
CA THR A 513 -28.11 6.36 0.90
C THR A 513 -29.20 6.16 -0.15
N SER A 514 -28.82 6.17 -1.43
CA SER A 514 -29.73 6.09 -2.58
C SER A 514 -29.93 4.63 -3.01
N SER A 515 -30.96 4.38 -3.83
CA SER A 515 -31.16 3.09 -4.52
C SER A 515 -29.95 2.68 -5.37
N ASN A 516 -29.15 3.64 -5.81
CA ASN A 516 -28.04 3.41 -6.74
C ASN A 516 -26.84 2.72 -6.07
N VAL A 517 -26.75 2.77 -4.73
CA VAL A 517 -25.76 1.99 -3.96
C VAL A 517 -25.90 0.50 -4.23
N MET A 518 -27.12 0.01 -4.48
CA MET A 518 -27.35 -1.41 -4.77
C MET A 518 -26.71 -1.84 -6.10
N GLN A 519 -26.60 -0.95 -7.08
CA GLN A 519 -25.95 -1.25 -8.35
C GLN A 519 -24.43 -1.39 -8.19
N ASP A 520 -23.83 -0.55 -7.34
CA ASP A 520 -22.40 -0.69 -6.99
C ASP A 520 -22.16 -2.01 -6.22
N ILE A 521 -23.07 -2.38 -5.30
CA ILE A 521 -23.00 -3.68 -4.59
C ILE A 521 -23.13 -4.84 -5.58
N GLN A 522 -24.02 -4.76 -6.55
CA GLN A 522 -24.14 -5.80 -7.59
C GLN A 522 -22.84 -5.95 -8.37
N THR A 523 -22.27 -4.83 -8.84
CA THR A 523 -20.99 -4.82 -9.56
C THR A 523 -19.86 -5.42 -8.70
N TYR A 524 -19.87 -5.11 -7.40
CA TYR A 524 -18.95 -5.67 -6.42
C TYR A 524 -19.10 -7.18 -6.24
N ILE A 525 -20.32 -7.69 -6.09
CA ILE A 525 -20.59 -9.13 -5.99
C ILE A 525 -20.12 -9.85 -7.24
N GLU A 526 -20.49 -9.35 -8.42
CA GLU A 526 -20.13 -9.97 -9.70
C GLU A 526 -18.61 -10.05 -9.88
N THR A 527 -17.91 -8.94 -9.63
CA THR A 527 -16.45 -8.89 -9.76
C THR A 527 -15.77 -9.78 -8.73
N THR A 528 -16.19 -9.71 -7.46
CA THR A 528 -15.58 -10.50 -6.38
C THR A 528 -15.78 -12.00 -6.59
N ILE A 529 -16.96 -12.42 -7.06
CA ILE A 529 -17.20 -13.83 -7.42
C ILE A 529 -16.30 -14.24 -8.58
N ALA A 530 -16.18 -13.42 -9.61
CA ALA A 530 -15.29 -13.72 -10.75
C ALA A 530 -13.84 -13.89 -10.30
N ASP A 531 -13.32 -12.96 -9.48
CA ASP A 531 -11.97 -12.99 -8.93
C ASP A 531 -11.73 -14.21 -8.05
N LYS A 532 -12.64 -14.50 -7.11
CA LYS A 532 -12.52 -15.66 -6.23
C LYS A 532 -12.62 -16.99 -6.98
N THR A 533 -13.41 -17.04 -8.05
CA THR A 533 -13.53 -18.23 -8.91
C THR A 533 -12.22 -18.57 -9.62
N MET A 534 -11.33 -17.59 -9.84
CA MET A 534 -10.00 -17.85 -10.40
C MET A 534 -9.13 -18.71 -9.47
N PHE A 535 -9.29 -18.57 -8.14
CA PHE A 535 -8.52 -19.32 -7.15
C PHE A 535 -9.21 -20.63 -6.78
N ARG A 536 -10.52 -20.57 -6.51
CA ARG A 536 -11.35 -21.73 -6.15
C ARG A 536 -12.76 -21.55 -6.69
N LYS A 537 -13.17 -22.46 -7.56
CA LYS A 537 -14.56 -22.54 -8.01
C LYS A 537 -15.45 -23.01 -6.85
N LEU A 538 -16.50 -22.25 -6.54
CA LEU A 538 -17.40 -22.56 -5.43
C LEU A 538 -18.41 -23.66 -5.77
N THR A 539 -18.95 -23.66 -6.99
CA THR A 539 -19.89 -24.66 -7.52
C THR A 539 -19.78 -24.73 -9.04
N ASP A 540 -20.11 -25.88 -9.62
CA ASP A 540 -20.22 -26.08 -11.07
C ASP A 540 -21.60 -25.68 -11.62
N ASP A 541 -22.61 -25.49 -10.75
CA ASP A 541 -23.96 -25.11 -11.13
C ASP A 541 -24.07 -23.58 -11.33
N PRO A 542 -24.21 -23.09 -12.58
CA PRO A 542 -24.34 -21.66 -12.84
C PRO A 542 -25.61 -21.07 -12.22
N THR A 543 -26.68 -21.85 -12.08
CA THR A 543 -27.94 -21.38 -11.48
C THR A 543 -27.78 -21.11 -9.99
N LEU A 544 -26.90 -21.86 -9.31
CA LEU A 544 -26.59 -21.65 -7.91
C LEU A 544 -25.73 -20.39 -7.71
N ILE A 545 -24.81 -20.09 -8.64
CA ILE A 545 -24.05 -18.83 -8.63
C ILE A 545 -24.98 -17.64 -8.78
N ASP A 546 -25.94 -17.69 -9.71
CA ASP A 546 -26.90 -16.61 -9.88
C ASP A 546 -27.82 -16.47 -8.65
N GLY A 547 -28.21 -17.59 -8.04
CA GLY A 547 -28.91 -17.59 -6.75
C GLY A 547 -28.11 -16.95 -5.61
N ILE A 548 -26.79 -17.18 -5.55
CA ILE A 548 -25.91 -16.49 -4.57
C ILE A 548 -25.94 -14.98 -4.79
N LYS A 549 -25.76 -14.53 -6.05
CA LYS A 549 -25.75 -13.10 -6.39
C LYS A 549 -27.07 -12.43 -5.98
N GLU A 550 -28.20 -13.04 -6.32
CA GLU A 550 -29.53 -12.50 -6.03
C GLU A 550 -29.78 -12.41 -4.53
N VAL A 551 -29.50 -13.47 -3.78
CA VAL A 551 -29.72 -13.50 -2.33
C VAL A 551 -28.82 -12.49 -1.62
N LEU A 552 -27.52 -12.44 -1.96
CA LEU A 552 -26.60 -11.50 -1.32
C LEU A 552 -26.95 -10.04 -1.66
N LEU A 553 -27.34 -9.74 -2.90
CA LEU A 553 -27.76 -8.41 -3.29
C LEU A 553 -29.01 -7.99 -2.50
N LYS A 554 -30.02 -8.86 -2.44
CA LYS A 554 -31.28 -8.61 -1.73
C LYS A 554 -31.08 -8.39 -0.23
N GLU A 555 -30.30 -9.26 0.42
CA GLU A 555 -30.11 -9.23 1.87
C GLU A 555 -29.06 -8.18 2.32
N SER A 556 -28.24 -7.66 1.40
CA SER A 556 -27.18 -6.68 1.71
C SER A 556 -27.66 -5.42 2.44
N SER A 557 -28.91 -5.02 2.23
CA SER A 557 -29.50 -3.79 2.80
C SER A 557 -28.62 -2.54 2.61
N GLY A 558 -27.85 -2.48 1.52
CA GLY A 558 -26.94 -1.37 1.21
C GLY A 558 -25.58 -1.41 1.92
N MET A 559 -25.14 -2.55 2.44
CA MET A 559 -23.88 -2.71 3.18
C MET A 559 -22.86 -3.57 2.41
N PHE A 560 -21.78 -2.95 1.92
CA PHE A 560 -20.67 -3.66 1.25
C PHE A 560 -19.94 -4.60 2.20
N LEU A 561 -19.67 -4.14 3.43
CA LEU A 561 -18.94 -4.92 4.42
C LEU A 561 -19.64 -6.25 4.75
N TRP A 562 -20.98 -6.24 4.81
CA TRP A 562 -21.73 -7.46 5.06
C TRP A 562 -21.59 -8.44 3.89
N VAL A 563 -21.71 -7.94 2.65
CA VAL A 563 -21.56 -8.76 1.43
C VAL A 563 -20.16 -9.36 1.34
N TYR A 564 -19.12 -8.56 1.58
CA TYR A 564 -17.75 -9.02 1.66
C TYR A 564 -17.61 -10.19 2.64
N LEU A 565 -18.07 -10.01 3.88
CA LEU A 565 -18.00 -11.07 4.91
C LEU A 565 -18.76 -12.33 4.50
N GLN A 566 -19.95 -12.22 3.90
CA GLN A 566 -20.69 -13.40 3.45
C GLN A 566 -19.96 -14.15 2.31
N LEU A 567 -19.40 -13.42 1.34
CA LEU A 567 -18.62 -14.03 0.25
C LEU A 567 -17.39 -14.76 0.80
N GLU A 568 -16.66 -14.18 1.75
CA GLU A 568 -15.55 -14.87 2.41
C GLU A 568 -16.02 -16.13 3.14
N ILE A 569 -17.09 -16.05 3.94
CA ILE A 569 -17.63 -17.19 4.68
C ILE A 569 -18.03 -18.33 3.73
N LEU A 570 -18.72 -18.02 2.62
CA LEU A 570 -19.09 -19.01 1.61
C LEU A 570 -17.85 -19.70 1.02
N TRP A 571 -16.82 -18.93 0.66
CA TRP A 571 -15.59 -19.47 0.09
C TRP A 571 -14.69 -20.22 1.08
N GLU A 572 -14.78 -19.94 2.37
CA GLU A 572 -14.00 -20.65 3.38
C GLU A 572 -14.67 -21.94 3.86
N THR A 573 -16.01 -21.95 3.96
CA THR A 573 -16.74 -23.00 4.71
C THR A 573 -17.54 -23.95 3.83
N CYS A 574 -17.95 -23.54 2.64
CA CYS A 574 -18.78 -24.37 1.78
C CYS A 574 -17.92 -25.12 0.77
N PHE A 575 -18.08 -26.44 0.70
CA PHE A 575 -17.39 -27.34 -0.23
C PHE A 575 -18.36 -28.20 -1.05
N THR A 576 -19.67 -28.05 -0.81
CA THR A 576 -20.74 -28.76 -1.53
C THR A 576 -21.92 -27.82 -1.78
N ASP A 577 -22.67 -28.06 -2.86
CA ASP A 577 -23.88 -27.28 -3.18
C ASP A 577 -24.92 -27.30 -2.04
N ALA A 578 -25.02 -28.41 -1.31
CA ALA A 578 -25.91 -28.53 -0.15
C ALA A 578 -25.50 -27.55 0.98
N GLN A 579 -24.20 -27.41 1.25
CA GLN A 579 -23.68 -26.44 2.22
C GLN A 579 -23.92 -25.00 1.78
N ILE A 580 -23.73 -24.69 0.49
CA ILE A 580 -24.02 -23.36 -0.07
C ILE A 580 -25.50 -23.02 0.15
N ARG A 581 -26.40 -23.92 -0.26
CA ARG A 581 -27.85 -23.71 -0.11
C ARG A 581 -28.27 -23.59 1.35
N LEU A 582 -27.62 -24.31 2.27
CA LEU A 582 -27.85 -24.18 3.71
C LEU A 582 -27.35 -22.83 4.24
N ALA A 583 -26.15 -22.40 3.86
CA ALA A 583 -25.57 -21.12 4.26
C ALA A 583 -26.43 -19.94 3.79
N LEU A 584 -26.92 -19.97 2.54
CA LEU A 584 -27.83 -18.95 1.99
C LEU A 584 -29.18 -18.90 2.74
N LYS A 585 -29.70 -20.04 3.22
CA LYS A 585 -30.93 -20.09 4.03
C LYS A 585 -30.74 -19.56 5.44
N GLN A 586 -29.51 -19.62 5.96
CA GLN A 586 -29.18 -19.25 7.33
C GLN A 586 -28.34 -17.97 7.38
N LEU A 587 -28.46 -17.05 6.41
CA LEU A 587 -27.68 -15.82 6.41
C LEU A 587 -27.94 -14.99 7.69
N PRO A 588 -26.90 -14.33 8.23
CA PRO A 588 -27.05 -13.46 9.38
C PRO A 588 -27.88 -12.21 9.01
N LYS A 589 -28.78 -11.81 9.90
CA LYS A 589 -29.71 -10.68 9.66
C LYS A 589 -29.02 -9.33 9.58
N ASP A 590 -27.92 -9.17 10.32
CA ASP A 590 -27.17 -7.92 10.39
C ASP A 590 -25.68 -8.16 10.62
N LEU A 591 -24.91 -7.07 10.66
CA LEU A 591 -23.48 -7.11 10.96
C LEU A 591 -23.22 -7.68 12.36
N LYS A 592 -24.07 -7.41 13.35
CA LYS A 592 -23.89 -7.87 14.74
C LYS A 592 -23.94 -9.40 14.82
N GLU A 593 -24.91 -10.02 14.16
CA GLU A 593 -25.01 -11.47 14.05
C GLU A 593 -23.86 -12.06 13.22
N THR A 594 -23.48 -11.40 12.11
CA THR A 594 -22.33 -11.81 11.29
C THR A 594 -21.05 -11.86 12.13
N TYR A 595 -20.81 -10.80 12.90
CA TYR A 595 -19.70 -10.69 13.82
C TYR A 595 -19.74 -11.77 14.89
N HIS A 596 -20.90 -11.99 15.53
CA HIS A 596 -21.05 -13.03 16.54
C HIS A 596 -20.64 -14.40 16.01
N ARG A 597 -21.08 -14.76 14.80
CA ARG A 597 -20.71 -16.02 14.14
C ARG A 597 -19.22 -16.10 13.81
N CYS A 598 -18.61 -15.01 13.35
CA CYS A 598 -17.16 -14.96 13.13
C CYS A 598 -16.39 -15.17 14.45
N ALA A 599 -16.82 -14.54 15.54
CA ALA A 599 -16.22 -14.72 16.86
C ALA A 599 -16.37 -16.16 17.38
N GLU A 600 -17.55 -16.77 17.26
CA GLU A 600 -17.78 -18.18 17.62
C GLU A 600 -16.85 -19.13 16.85
N ARG A 601 -16.65 -18.90 15.56
CA ARG A 601 -15.69 -19.67 14.73
C ARG A 601 -14.25 -19.53 15.24
N ILE A 602 -13.84 -18.31 15.60
CA ILE A 602 -12.49 -18.05 16.12
C ILE A 602 -12.27 -18.78 17.45
N ILE A 603 -13.23 -18.70 18.38
CA ILE A 603 -13.16 -19.35 19.70
C ILE A 603 -13.05 -20.88 19.56
N THR A 604 -13.79 -21.46 18.61
CA THR A 604 -13.91 -22.91 18.47
C THR A 604 -12.75 -23.55 17.71
N GLN A 605 -11.97 -22.79 16.94
CA GLN A 605 -11.00 -23.36 15.98
C GLN A 605 -9.54 -23.10 16.34
N VAL A 606 -9.15 -21.94 16.92
CA VAL A 606 -7.73 -21.57 17.04
C VAL A 606 -7.42 -20.63 18.22
N ASP A 607 -6.61 -21.10 19.19
CA ASP A 607 -6.11 -20.28 20.32
C ASP A 607 -5.25 -19.08 19.86
N ILE A 608 -4.40 -19.27 18.84
CA ILE A 608 -3.57 -18.20 18.24
C ILE A 608 -4.44 -17.07 17.68
N ALA A 609 -5.60 -17.37 17.09
CA ALA A 609 -6.47 -16.34 16.51
C ALA A 609 -7.09 -15.43 17.58
N LEU A 610 -7.38 -15.98 18.78
CA LEU A 610 -7.79 -15.18 19.93
C LEU A 610 -6.64 -14.28 20.41
N ARG A 611 -5.41 -14.79 20.48
CA ARG A 611 -4.22 -13.98 20.82
C ARG A 611 -3.97 -12.87 19.80
N VAL A 612 -4.16 -13.14 18.50
CA VAL A 612 -4.11 -12.12 17.45
C VAL A 612 -5.15 -11.03 17.70
N LEU A 613 -6.41 -11.39 17.94
CA LEU A 613 -7.46 -10.41 18.24
C LEU A 613 -7.13 -9.57 19.48
N LYS A 614 -6.59 -10.18 20.54
CA LYS A 614 -6.16 -9.46 21.76
C LYS A 614 -5.08 -8.43 21.43
N TRP A 615 -4.02 -8.85 20.77
CA TRP A 615 -2.91 -7.95 20.43
C TRP A 615 -3.33 -6.80 19.51
N VAL A 616 -4.15 -7.07 18.50
CA VAL A 616 -4.62 -6.00 17.59
C VAL A 616 -5.52 -4.99 18.31
N SER A 617 -6.21 -5.41 19.38
CA SER A 617 -7.19 -4.58 20.07
C SER A 617 -6.64 -3.82 21.29
N PHE A 618 -5.61 -4.34 21.95
CA PHE A 618 -5.08 -3.79 23.21
C PHE A 618 -3.59 -3.44 23.18
N ALA A 619 -2.92 -3.59 22.04
CA ALA A 619 -1.57 -3.05 21.88
C ALA A 619 -1.58 -1.52 21.95
N THR A 620 -0.56 -0.95 22.58
CA THR A 620 -0.38 0.51 22.70
C THR A 620 -0.22 1.20 21.35
N ARG A 621 0.23 0.46 20.33
CA ARG A 621 0.28 0.88 18.94
C ARG A 621 0.01 -0.32 18.01
N PRO A 622 -0.38 -0.11 16.75
CA PRO A 622 -0.42 -1.18 15.77
C PRO A 622 0.91 -1.94 15.70
N LEU A 623 0.84 -3.26 15.73
CA LEU A 623 1.99 -4.15 15.57
C LEU A 623 2.21 -4.47 14.09
N SER A 624 3.49 -4.52 13.68
CA SER A 624 3.86 -5.07 12.38
C SER A 624 3.55 -6.56 12.31
N VAL A 625 3.50 -7.12 11.09
CA VAL A 625 3.20 -8.55 10.92
C VAL A 625 4.24 -9.42 11.60
N GLU A 626 5.52 -9.05 11.54
CA GLU A 626 6.59 -9.84 12.18
C GLU A 626 6.58 -9.70 13.71
N GLU A 627 6.30 -8.51 14.24
CA GLU A 627 6.09 -8.31 15.68
C GLU A 627 4.92 -9.16 16.19
N LEU A 628 3.81 -9.16 15.47
CA LEU A 628 2.61 -9.88 15.88
C LEU A 628 2.79 -11.39 15.80
N ARG A 629 3.49 -11.90 14.76
CA ARG A 629 3.82 -13.34 14.64
C ARG A 629 4.57 -13.83 15.86
N GLU A 630 5.54 -13.04 16.32
CA GLU A 630 6.33 -13.38 17.50
C GLU A 630 5.52 -13.20 18.79
N ALA A 631 4.72 -12.15 18.91
CA ALA A 631 3.87 -11.87 20.07
C ALA A 631 2.82 -12.96 20.36
N VAL A 632 2.41 -13.73 19.34
CA VAL A 632 1.44 -14.83 19.48
C VAL A 632 2.06 -16.22 19.40
N ALA A 633 3.38 -16.34 19.24
CA ALA A 633 4.05 -17.64 19.08
C ALA A 633 4.26 -18.37 20.42
N PHE A 634 4.37 -17.63 21.52
CA PHE A 634 4.72 -18.20 22.83
C PHE A 634 3.56 -18.12 23.83
N SER A 635 3.62 -18.98 24.83
CA SER A 635 2.76 -18.94 26.01
C SER A 635 3.50 -18.31 27.19
N PRO A 636 2.81 -17.71 28.19
CA PRO A 636 3.48 -17.12 29.37
C PRO A 636 4.34 -18.09 30.18
N SER A 637 4.17 -19.41 30.00
CA SER A 637 4.97 -20.46 30.62
C SER A 637 6.28 -20.78 29.88
N ASP A 638 6.44 -20.28 28.64
CA ASP A 638 7.65 -20.55 27.85
C ASP A 638 8.84 -19.78 28.43
N THR A 639 10.01 -20.41 28.41
CA THR A 639 11.24 -19.85 28.99
C THR A 639 12.27 -19.43 27.95
N SER A 640 12.03 -19.72 26.67
CA SER A 640 12.96 -19.42 25.58
C SER A 640 12.21 -19.16 24.27
N TRP A 641 12.86 -18.41 23.39
CA TRP A 641 12.39 -18.15 22.04
C TRP A 641 12.54 -19.39 21.17
N ASP A 642 11.43 -19.77 20.52
CA ASP A 642 11.37 -20.96 19.69
C ASP A 642 10.88 -20.57 18.27
N PRO A 643 11.74 -20.65 17.24
CA PRO A 643 11.36 -20.32 15.87
C PRO A 643 10.33 -21.30 15.30
N GLU A 644 10.25 -22.53 15.79
CA GLU A 644 9.30 -23.55 15.28
C GLU A 644 7.86 -23.24 15.68
N LYS A 645 7.66 -22.45 16.75
CA LYS A 645 6.34 -21.97 17.18
C LYS A 645 5.86 -20.75 16.39
N LEU A 646 6.69 -20.15 15.52
CA LEU A 646 6.30 -18.96 14.77
C LEU A 646 5.21 -19.31 13.75
N PRO A 647 4.02 -18.71 13.87
CA PRO A 647 2.95 -18.95 12.92
C PRO A 647 3.33 -18.39 11.54
N GLN A 648 2.79 -19.02 10.49
CA GLN A 648 2.99 -18.54 9.12
C GLN A 648 2.38 -17.16 8.93
N ARG A 649 2.99 -16.36 8.05
CA ARG A 649 2.57 -14.98 7.78
C ARG A 649 1.11 -14.90 7.30
N ASP A 650 0.74 -15.79 6.37
CA ASP A 650 -0.59 -15.83 5.78
C ASP A 650 -1.64 -16.33 6.77
N PHE A 651 -1.25 -17.27 7.65
CA PHE A 651 -2.11 -17.72 8.73
C PHE A 651 -2.48 -16.58 9.66
N ILE A 652 -1.50 -15.76 10.08
CA ILE A 652 -1.79 -14.61 10.94
C ILE A 652 -2.74 -13.65 10.21
N ALA A 653 -2.66 -13.48 8.90
CA ALA A 653 -3.57 -12.61 8.14
C ALA A 653 -5.00 -13.16 8.04
N GLY A 654 -5.17 -14.48 7.91
CA GLY A 654 -6.49 -15.12 7.72
C GLY A 654 -7.15 -15.68 8.98
N CYS A 655 -6.42 -15.88 10.09
CA CYS A 655 -6.91 -16.68 11.22
C CYS A 655 -8.10 -16.06 11.98
N CYS A 656 -8.35 -14.75 11.82
CA CYS A 656 -9.41 -14.03 12.52
C CYS A 656 -10.69 -13.88 11.69
N ALA A 657 -11.00 -14.81 10.78
CA ALA A 657 -12.23 -14.83 9.98
C ALA A 657 -12.56 -13.45 9.35
N ASN A 658 -11.54 -12.79 8.78
CA ASN A 658 -11.61 -11.48 8.14
C ASN A 658 -12.00 -10.29 9.06
N LEU A 659 -11.96 -10.46 10.39
CA LEU A 659 -12.14 -9.38 11.37
C LEU A 659 -10.88 -8.51 11.56
N VAL A 660 -9.74 -9.00 11.07
CA VAL A 660 -8.45 -8.31 11.13
C VAL A 660 -8.00 -8.05 9.71
N VAL A 661 -7.74 -6.78 9.39
CA VAL A 661 -7.26 -6.38 8.07
C VAL A 661 -5.78 -6.00 8.18
N VAL A 662 -4.97 -6.53 7.27
CA VAL A 662 -3.56 -6.14 7.15
C VAL A 662 -3.49 -4.86 6.33
N ASP A 663 -3.03 -3.77 6.96
CA ASP A 663 -2.67 -2.57 6.22
C ASP A 663 -1.33 -2.81 5.49
N PRO A 664 -1.25 -2.59 4.17
CA PRO A 664 -0.01 -2.75 3.43
C PRO A 664 1.09 -1.76 3.86
N ILE A 665 0.77 -0.69 4.60
CA ILE A 665 1.70 0.40 4.88
C ILE A 665 2.15 0.45 6.35
N ASP A 666 1.30 0.22 7.36
CA ASP A 666 1.69 0.35 8.79
C ASP A 666 0.90 -0.52 9.80
N GLY A 667 0.72 -1.83 9.52
CA GLY A 667 0.22 -2.79 10.53
C GLY A 667 -1.30 -2.85 10.69
N ARG A 668 -1.80 -3.82 11.47
CA ARG A 668 -3.20 -4.27 11.41
C ARG A 668 -4.20 -3.36 12.11
N LYS A 669 -5.42 -3.31 11.57
CA LYS A 669 -6.62 -2.77 12.25
C LYS A 669 -7.59 -3.92 12.57
N ALA A 670 -8.08 -3.99 13.80
CA ALA A 670 -9.21 -4.83 14.19
C ALA A 670 -10.51 -4.04 14.01
N ILE A 671 -11.57 -4.73 13.63
CA ILE A 671 -12.91 -4.16 13.68
C ILE A 671 -13.37 -4.16 15.14
N GLU A 672 -13.48 -2.99 15.76
CA GLU A 672 -14.10 -2.83 17.08
C GLU A 672 -15.56 -3.33 17.03
N GLY A 673 -15.92 -4.25 17.93
CA GLY A 673 -17.33 -4.55 18.18
C GLY A 673 -17.74 -5.98 18.49
N VAL A 674 -16.82 -6.96 18.56
CA VAL A 674 -17.22 -8.36 18.76
C VAL A 674 -16.61 -8.96 20.02
N LEU A 675 -17.40 -8.95 21.09
CA LEU A 675 -17.07 -9.63 22.35
C LEU A 675 -17.23 -11.15 22.18
N ALA A 676 -16.10 -11.82 21.96
CA ALA A 676 -15.97 -13.27 21.97
C ALA A 676 -15.85 -13.81 23.42
N LYS A 677 -16.34 -15.01 23.71
CA LYS A 677 -16.14 -15.67 25.02
C LYS A 677 -14.65 -15.99 25.20
N GLY A 678 -14.00 -15.45 26.24
CA GLY A 678 -12.54 -15.54 26.44
C GLY A 678 -11.75 -14.32 25.94
N TYR A 679 -12.44 -13.34 25.33
CA TYR A 679 -11.92 -12.01 25.07
C TYR A 679 -12.07 -11.12 26.32
N PRO A 680 -11.11 -10.24 26.63
CA PRO A 680 -11.18 -9.38 27.81
C PRO A 680 -12.46 -8.57 27.87
N VAL A 681 -13.19 -8.68 28.98
CA VAL A 681 -14.49 -8.01 29.19
C VAL A 681 -14.33 -6.49 29.30
N THR A 682 -13.13 -6.02 29.63
CA THR A 682 -12.79 -4.59 29.72
C THR A 682 -11.44 -4.32 29.04
N ALA A 683 -11.29 -3.12 28.46
CA ALA A 683 -10.03 -2.69 27.86
C ALA A 683 -8.84 -2.82 28.83
N LYS A 684 -9.09 -2.49 30.10
CA LYS A 684 -8.11 -2.57 31.19
C LYS A 684 -7.60 -3.99 31.44
N LEU A 685 -8.48 -4.99 31.35
CA LEU A 685 -8.08 -6.39 31.48
C LEU A 685 -7.24 -6.83 30.28
N GLY A 686 -7.60 -6.40 29.06
CA GLY A 686 -6.85 -6.72 27.85
C GLY A 686 -5.46 -6.10 27.80
N GLU A 687 -5.31 -4.87 28.29
CA GLU A 687 -4.01 -4.21 28.46
C GLU A 687 -3.11 -4.98 29.44
N VAL A 688 -3.65 -5.39 30.59
CA VAL A 688 -2.90 -6.17 31.59
C VAL A 688 -2.44 -7.51 31.02
N GLU A 689 -3.32 -8.25 30.33
CA GLU A 689 -2.94 -9.51 29.67
C GLU A 689 -1.82 -9.29 28.64
N CYS A 690 -1.87 -8.26 27.79
CA CYS A 690 -0.78 -7.95 26.86
C CYS A 690 0.53 -7.62 27.60
N GLY A 691 0.42 -6.93 28.74
CA GLY A 691 1.55 -6.64 29.63
C GLY A 691 2.21 -7.89 30.20
N GLU A 692 1.42 -8.89 30.60
CA GLU A 692 1.95 -10.19 31.07
C GLU A 692 2.76 -10.91 30.00
N TYR A 693 2.30 -10.89 28.74
CA TYR A 693 3.06 -11.45 27.62
C TYR A 693 4.36 -10.69 27.36
N CYS A 694 4.37 -9.36 27.50
CA CYS A 694 5.61 -8.58 27.41
C CYS A 694 6.60 -8.99 28.51
N VAL A 695 6.14 -9.14 29.75
CA VAL A 695 7.00 -9.55 30.88
C VAL A 695 7.53 -10.97 30.70
N ALA A 696 6.69 -11.90 30.27
CA ALA A 696 7.08 -13.28 29.99
C ALA A 696 8.15 -13.34 28.89
N TYR A 697 7.93 -12.62 27.79
CA TYR A 697 8.89 -12.52 26.69
C TYR A 697 10.24 -11.98 27.16
N LEU A 698 10.25 -10.86 27.90
CA LEU A 698 11.48 -10.26 28.44
C LEU A 698 12.20 -11.16 29.46
N SER A 699 11.53 -12.20 29.96
CA SER A 699 12.09 -13.18 30.90
C SER A 699 12.72 -14.40 30.20
N PHE A 700 12.74 -14.46 28.87
CA PHE A 700 13.33 -15.58 28.14
C PHE A 700 14.83 -15.72 28.37
N SER A 701 15.31 -16.96 28.47
CA SER A 701 16.73 -17.31 28.62
C SER A 701 17.58 -16.83 27.45
N ASP A 702 16.98 -16.59 26.28
CA ASP A 702 17.62 -16.01 25.11
C ASP A 702 18.15 -14.59 25.35
N PHE A 703 17.59 -13.90 26.33
CA PHE A 703 18.05 -12.58 26.79
C PHE A 703 18.98 -12.68 28.01
N ALA A 704 19.19 -13.90 28.54
CA ALA A 704 20.11 -14.16 29.64
C ALA A 704 21.52 -14.48 29.10
N LEU A 705 22.49 -13.62 29.41
CA LEU A 705 23.91 -13.92 29.18
C LEU A 705 24.33 -15.13 30.02
N GLN A 706 24.92 -16.17 29.40
CA GLN A 706 25.70 -17.17 30.15
C GLN A 706 26.90 -16.46 30.82
N LEU A 707 27.24 -16.75 32.08
CA LEU A 707 27.95 -17.98 32.46
C LEU A 707 27.83 -18.34 33.95
N ASP A 708 27.79 -19.66 34.15
CA ASP A 708 28.18 -20.48 35.29
C ASP A 708 27.31 -20.59 36.55
N LYS A 709 27.29 -21.83 37.08
CA LYS A 709 26.43 -22.30 38.18
C LYS A 709 26.65 -21.50 39.47
N CYS A 710 25.61 -20.87 40.01
CA CYS A 710 25.56 -20.61 41.45
C CYS A 710 24.14 -20.58 42.03
N LYS A 711 24.08 -20.90 43.33
CA LYS A 711 22.97 -21.51 44.07
C LYS A 711 21.78 -20.56 44.32
N ASN A 712 20.57 -21.14 44.35
CA ASN A 712 19.32 -20.51 44.78
C ASN A 712 19.50 -19.72 46.09
N GLY A 713 19.49 -18.39 46.02
CA GLY A 713 19.51 -17.50 47.17
C GLY A 713 18.38 -16.49 47.11
N THR A 714 17.42 -16.61 48.02
CA THR A 714 16.27 -15.69 48.16
C THR A 714 16.73 -14.39 48.82
N VAL A 715 16.49 -13.23 48.19
CA VAL A 715 16.76 -11.91 48.79
C VAL A 715 15.44 -11.26 49.21
N LYS A 716 15.33 -10.90 50.50
CA LYS A 716 14.24 -10.05 51.00
C LYS A 716 14.58 -8.58 50.72
N VAL A 717 13.78 -7.92 49.88
CA VAL A 717 13.88 -6.48 49.66
C VAL A 717 12.81 -5.77 50.50
N THR A 718 13.19 -4.70 51.18
CA THR A 718 12.26 -3.84 51.93
C THR A 718 11.99 -2.60 51.09
N VAL A 719 10.74 -2.38 50.68
CA VAL A 719 10.35 -1.21 49.87
C VAL A 719 10.45 0.07 50.73
N PRO A 720 11.09 1.16 50.25
CA PRO A 720 11.07 2.45 50.93
C PRO A 720 9.65 3.03 50.95
N SER A 721 9.29 3.80 51.98
CA SER A 721 7.93 4.37 52.03
C SER A 721 7.75 5.46 50.95
N PRO A 722 6.53 5.66 50.43
CA PRO A 722 6.22 6.68 49.42
C PRO A 722 6.61 8.11 49.81
N ALA A 723 6.85 8.37 51.11
CA ALA A 723 7.31 9.67 51.59
C ALA A 723 8.73 10.04 51.10
N SER A 724 9.55 9.06 50.69
CA SER A 724 10.89 9.30 50.16
C SER A 724 10.93 9.82 48.72
N PHE A 725 9.81 9.77 47.99
CA PHE A 725 9.67 10.33 46.63
C PHE A 725 9.06 11.75 46.61
N ILE A 726 8.63 12.27 47.77
CA ILE A 726 7.96 13.58 47.84
C ILE A 726 8.96 14.75 47.83
N ASP A 727 10.21 14.55 48.26
CA ASP A 727 11.25 15.60 48.20
C ASP A 727 11.80 15.84 46.77
N GLU A 728 11.54 14.95 45.79
CA GLU A 728 12.07 15.08 44.41
C GLU A 728 11.10 15.73 43.41
N VAL A 729 9.82 15.92 43.79
CA VAL A 729 8.77 16.45 42.90
C VAL A 729 8.28 17.86 43.30
N LEU A 730 8.65 18.37 44.49
CA LEU A 730 8.27 19.73 44.93
C LEU A 730 9.49 20.65 45.01
N GLY A 731 9.87 21.19 43.85
CA GLY A 731 10.75 22.35 43.75
C GLY A 731 10.05 23.63 44.23
N SER A 732 9.83 23.76 45.52
CA SER A 732 9.57 25.06 46.17
C SER A 732 9.64 24.92 47.69
N SER A 733 10.55 25.67 48.32
CA SER A 733 10.45 26.03 49.73
C SER A 733 9.06 26.61 50.02
N PHE A 734 8.53 26.43 51.23
CA PHE A 734 7.18 26.80 51.68
C PHE A 734 6.11 25.70 51.54
N ILE A 735 6.22 24.65 52.37
CA ILE A 735 5.16 24.01 53.20
C ILE A 735 5.86 22.82 53.89
N LYS A 736 6.48 23.05 55.07
CA LYS A 736 7.14 21.99 55.87
C LYS A 736 6.65 21.73 57.31
N PRO A 737 5.55 22.30 57.88
CA PRO A 737 5.12 21.86 59.22
C PRO A 737 3.83 21.00 59.35
N PHE A 738 3.04 20.70 58.31
CA PHE A 738 1.66 20.22 58.53
C PHE A 738 1.29 18.75 58.21
N LEU A 739 2.24 17.83 58.00
CA LEU A 739 1.89 16.41 57.80
C LEU A 739 2.69 15.49 58.74
N ARG A 740 2.16 15.26 59.95
CA ARG A 740 2.47 14.08 60.76
C ARG A 740 1.45 12.99 60.42
N ALA A 741 1.90 11.92 59.74
CA ALA A 741 1.10 10.71 59.54
C ALA A 741 1.55 9.57 60.49
N PRO A 742 0.66 8.67 60.96
CA PRO A 742 0.94 7.70 62.00
C PRO A 742 1.72 6.48 61.47
N ARG A 743 2.47 5.80 62.36
CA ARG A 743 3.20 4.56 62.06
C ARG A 743 2.24 3.41 61.72
N LEU A 744 2.12 3.07 60.44
CA LEU A 744 1.58 1.78 59.98
C LEU A 744 2.73 0.78 59.82
N GLN A 745 2.54 -0.44 60.36
CA GLN A 745 3.48 -1.56 60.19
C GLN A 745 3.62 -1.94 58.71
N LYS A 746 4.86 -2.12 58.25
CA LYS A 746 5.20 -2.44 56.85
C LYS A 746 4.83 -3.90 56.55
N PRO A 747 4.10 -4.23 55.47
CA PRO A 747 4.10 -5.57 54.93
C PRO A 747 5.44 -5.82 54.24
N SER A 748 6.11 -6.93 54.58
CA SER A 748 7.28 -7.39 53.83
C SER A 748 6.81 -8.40 52.78
N VAL A 749 6.96 -8.06 51.50
CA VAL A 749 6.68 -8.96 50.38
C VAL A 749 8.00 -9.61 49.96
N SER A 750 8.05 -10.93 49.97
CA SER A 750 9.16 -11.70 49.39
C SER A 750 8.89 -11.96 47.93
N LEU A 751 9.55 -11.23 47.04
CA LEU A 751 9.59 -11.51 45.60
C LEU A 751 10.90 -12.22 45.26
N SER A 752 10.78 -13.38 44.60
CA SER A 752 11.91 -14.12 44.04
C SER A 752 12.28 -13.50 42.69
N ILE A 753 13.23 -12.56 42.68
CA ILE A 753 13.70 -11.90 41.45
C ILE A 753 15.17 -12.27 41.22
N PRO A 754 15.56 -12.80 40.04
CA PRO A 754 16.95 -12.94 39.65
C PRO A 754 17.61 -11.55 39.52
N LYS A 755 18.80 -11.36 40.12
CA LYS A 755 19.55 -10.10 39.96
C LYS A 755 20.11 -9.98 38.55
N THR A 756 19.90 -8.83 37.92
CA THR A 756 20.50 -8.46 36.62
C THR A 756 21.51 -7.32 36.76
N HIS A 757 22.65 -7.45 36.08
CA HIS A 757 23.58 -6.36 35.75
C HIS A 757 23.73 -6.25 34.21
N PRO A 758 24.15 -5.10 33.66
CA PRO A 758 23.82 -4.70 32.29
C PRO A 758 24.66 -5.42 31.22
N VAL A 759 24.04 -5.57 30.04
CA VAL A 759 24.48 -6.43 28.92
C VAL A 759 24.89 -5.61 27.70
N THR A 760 25.98 -6.04 27.06
CA THR A 760 26.35 -5.75 25.66
C THR A 760 25.32 -6.39 24.71
N ALA A 761 24.72 -5.57 23.85
CA ALA A 761 23.50 -5.84 23.08
C ALA A 761 23.45 -7.21 22.36
N ALA A 762 22.41 -7.99 22.64
CA ALA A 762 21.93 -9.05 21.75
C ALA A 762 21.65 -8.48 20.35
N ASP A 763 21.84 -9.28 19.30
CA ASP A 763 21.53 -8.87 17.93
C ASP A 763 20.04 -8.57 17.79
N ARG A 764 19.68 -7.29 17.94
CA ARG A 764 18.30 -6.78 17.92
C ARG A 764 17.59 -7.07 16.60
N THR A 765 18.33 -7.45 15.55
CA THR A 765 17.73 -7.80 14.26
C THR A 765 17.00 -9.15 14.31
N LYS A 766 17.33 -10.03 15.26
CA LYS A 766 16.73 -11.36 15.41
C LYS A 766 15.34 -11.34 16.08
N TYR A 767 15.10 -10.43 17.02
CA TYR A 767 13.90 -10.38 17.85
C TYR A 767 13.03 -9.19 17.46
N LYS A 768 11.97 -9.43 16.69
CA LYS A 768 11.14 -8.37 16.11
C LYS A 768 10.21 -7.75 17.14
N PHE A 769 9.75 -8.51 18.12
CA PHE A 769 8.84 -8.05 19.18
C PHE A 769 9.56 -7.37 20.37
N LEU A 770 10.87 -7.54 20.50
CA LEU A 770 11.65 -7.10 21.66
C LEU A 770 11.55 -5.59 21.93
N ASP A 771 11.70 -4.75 20.90
CA ASP A 771 11.64 -3.29 21.07
C ASP A 771 10.26 -2.82 21.55
N TYR A 772 9.19 -3.45 21.06
CA TYR A 772 7.83 -3.18 21.53
C TYR A 772 7.67 -3.59 23.00
N ALA A 773 8.09 -4.81 23.36
CA ALA A 773 7.97 -5.32 24.73
C ALA A 773 8.71 -4.43 25.74
N ILE A 774 9.95 -4.02 25.43
CA ILE A 774 10.77 -3.12 26.27
C ILE A 774 10.06 -1.77 26.49
N ALA A 775 9.47 -1.19 25.45
CA ALA A 775 8.86 0.13 25.53
C ALA A 775 7.51 0.13 26.27
N ASN A 776 6.76 -0.98 26.25
CA ASN A 776 5.35 -0.98 26.62
C ASN A 776 4.99 -1.82 27.85
N TRP A 777 5.85 -2.73 28.32
CA TRP A 777 5.53 -3.61 29.45
C TRP A 777 5.09 -2.82 30.70
N ALA A 778 5.77 -1.72 31.04
CA ALA A 778 5.49 -0.93 32.24
C ALA A 778 4.18 -0.13 32.12
N ILE A 779 3.83 0.32 30.91
CA ILE A 779 2.59 1.05 30.64
C ILE A 779 1.40 0.09 30.73
N GLN A 780 1.52 -1.08 30.11
CA GLN A 780 0.46 -2.09 30.06
C GLN A 780 0.24 -2.80 31.41
N THR A 781 1.26 -2.85 32.29
CA THR A 781 1.16 -3.42 33.65
C THR A 781 0.91 -2.39 34.76
N LYS A 782 0.74 -1.10 34.43
CA LYS A 782 0.57 0.01 35.40
C LYS A 782 -0.58 -0.20 36.39
N HIS A 783 -1.55 -1.04 36.04
CA HIS A 783 -2.74 -1.32 36.85
C HIS A 783 -2.69 -2.66 37.60
N MET A 784 -1.57 -3.39 37.56
CA MET A 784 -1.33 -4.56 38.40
C MET A 784 -1.04 -4.13 39.84
N THR A 785 -2.06 -3.62 40.54
CA THR A 785 -2.01 -3.39 41.98
C THR A 785 -3.13 -4.21 42.63
N HIS A 786 -2.87 -5.48 42.89
CA HIS A 786 -2.81 -6.08 44.24
C HIS A 786 -2.51 -7.56 44.20
#